data_AF-A0A918VDM0-F1
#
_entry.id   AF-A0A918VDM0-F1
#
_cell.length_a   1.000
_cell.length_b   1.000
_cell.length_c   1.000
_cell.angle_alpha   90.00
_cell.angle_beta   90.00
_cell.angle_gamma   90.00
#
_symmetry.space_group_name_H-M   'P 1'
#
loop_
_entity.id
_entity.type
_entity.pdbx_description
1 polymer ?
#
loop_
_entity_poly.entity_id
_entity_poly.type
_entity_poly.pdbx_seq_one_letter_code
_entity_poly.pdbx_strand_id
1 'polypeptide(L)'
;MATKTSRRKRPAAQSRATGRGTTATPNPPTPQAAASGETTAELPPLVHPEFNALLADAADRAADLRDLAADDVARILADGETRATALIDGARNEAASIVKAANEDQTRILAAASTAADEMRTDATTAAAAEADQCRAAAEETAEQLLADARRDADQVLAVARTAAEELLVGARRQVEELSAAADTEAEQVRAEAAQAYADAESTCTELVAGAESTAVETRTRATTDADQLLEQAGIEADRLRESAGAQAARVKAGAEKAAAELREDATREREASRADAARTRTLAKEDTGRLRATAAEDAERLTRTARQEADRIVASARAKRDADLKKAEQALTQARQREEDAEVTLKAADDMVAEAAARMARATNRTEQALERKRLRLQAKGERRDAKDARRAKARELRAADRAGKPAVADRMKEFVRVNAERLMVVGPITAPMAVAWTGQAGFAEDILGWVVPFTILFAAAWELSTAFVGWMYHQARQSGDAGTLYRVSTWIFALGAAAMNYWHASGEPVPGSRIWDAKAEVWTEQITYWHFTPKAVAFAAMSIVGMVLWELYASLIHRRKLREDGRVAKARPSIGAVRWFRYPVHSFTAWSLAITDARLTTLDRAWTAAAAELADRRAVRTGLALHRIVVPRVAADDYGPAGIPTVLTLTRTDRHGPLESPAPVRPVQHGGNAVRSGPTERHAVHGPVRTAGATDRTGGPARALEAGPDRPQGADLPTGPGPDRGSRTVPASQGPAVGRGVTVRTGEAAAGPQDADRTGSEHPEELDGVPGPDRGEDGSPDFRVITLTDLERTALDRLRTGKEPLNRTNIAKAVRTEGGTIATDRAGQIAVALKQHADR
;
A
#
# COMPACT_ATOMS: atom_id res chain seq x y z
N MET A 1 -22.72 13.76 68.70
CA MET A 1 -22.41 15.15 69.15
C MET A 1 -22.77 16.06 67.98
N ALA A 2 -23.73 16.99 68.08
CA ALA A 2 -23.68 18.27 68.80
C ALA A 2 -22.70 19.27 68.14
N THR A 3 -23.07 20.50 67.73
CA THR A 3 -24.38 21.21 67.84
C THR A 3 -24.45 22.47 66.96
N LYS A 4 -25.64 22.78 66.38
CA LYS A 4 -26.22 24.14 66.11
C LYS A 4 -25.44 25.07 65.11
N THR A 5 -26.00 26.14 64.51
CA THR A 5 -27.38 26.73 64.52
C THR A 5 -27.81 27.42 63.21
N SER A 6 -29.07 27.19 62.82
CA SER A 6 -30.06 28.13 62.21
C SER A 6 -29.70 29.21 61.18
N ARG A 7 -30.35 29.10 60.02
CA ARG A 7 -30.55 30.10 58.94
C ARG A 7 -31.79 30.98 59.25
N ARG A 8 -31.78 32.31 59.02
CA ARG A 8 -32.99 33.18 59.17
C ARG A 8 -33.15 34.18 58.01
N LYS A 9 -34.40 34.50 57.66
CA LYS A 9 -34.82 35.36 56.53
C LYS A 9 -34.63 36.86 56.82
N ARG A 10 -34.51 37.67 55.76
CA ARG A 10 -34.44 39.14 55.77
C ARG A 10 -35.48 39.71 54.78
N PRO A 11 -36.38 40.63 55.17
CA PRO A 11 -37.30 41.30 54.26
C PRO A 11 -37.16 42.83 54.23
N ALA A 12 -37.69 43.44 53.16
CA ALA A 12 -38.15 44.83 53.00
C ALA A 12 -37.25 46.01 53.46
N ALA A 13 -36.94 46.91 52.51
CA ALA A 13 -36.64 48.31 52.79
C ALA A 13 -37.84 49.17 52.36
N GLN A 14 -38.16 50.22 53.12
CA GLN A 14 -39.17 51.22 52.76
C GLN A 14 -38.52 52.61 52.67
N SER A 15 -39.00 53.41 51.72
CA SER A 15 -38.60 54.80 51.53
C SER A 15 -39.13 55.71 52.66
N ARG A 16 -38.42 56.81 52.92
CA ARG A 16 -38.87 57.85 53.86
C ARG A 16 -38.83 59.20 53.14
N ALA A 17 -39.99 59.87 53.07
CA ALA A 17 -40.17 61.08 52.28
C ALA A 17 -39.75 62.36 53.01
N THR A 18 -39.43 63.39 52.23
CA THR A 18 -39.10 64.74 52.69
C THR A 18 -40.35 65.49 53.20
N GLY A 19 -40.27 66.02 54.43
CA GLY A 19 -41.31 66.88 55.00
C GLY A 19 -41.12 68.34 54.56
N ARG A 20 -42.19 68.97 54.05
CA ARG A 20 -42.24 70.38 53.64
C ARG A 20 -43.14 71.15 54.60
N GLY A 21 -42.56 72.06 55.40
CA GLY A 21 -43.29 72.89 56.35
C GLY A 21 -43.15 74.37 56.01
N THR A 22 -44.27 75.07 55.83
CA THR A 22 -44.33 76.50 55.49
C THR A 22 -45.54 77.17 56.15
N THR A 23 -45.52 78.51 56.19
CA THR A 23 -46.56 79.43 56.68
C THR A 23 -46.86 79.43 58.18
N ALA A 24 -46.65 80.59 58.79
CA ALA A 24 -47.26 81.05 60.05
C ALA A 24 -47.82 82.46 59.79
N THR A 25 -48.89 82.85 60.49
CA THR A 25 -49.73 84.01 60.15
C THR A 25 -49.47 85.26 61.01
N PRO A 26 -49.67 86.47 60.46
CA PRO A 26 -49.72 87.72 61.23
C PRO A 26 -51.15 88.08 61.68
N ASN A 27 -51.28 88.91 62.72
CA ASN A 27 -52.52 89.64 63.06
C ASN A 27 -52.19 90.88 63.95
N PRO A 28 -52.89 92.03 63.79
CA PRO A 28 -52.63 93.27 64.55
C PRO A 28 -53.64 93.54 65.70
N PRO A 29 -53.32 94.44 66.66
CA PRO A 29 -54.26 94.97 67.66
C PRO A 29 -54.77 96.41 67.36
N THR A 30 -55.87 96.77 68.02
CA THR A 30 -56.65 98.03 67.84
C THR A 30 -56.29 99.12 68.88
N PRO A 31 -56.41 100.42 68.55
CA PRO A 31 -56.47 101.50 69.55
C PRO A 31 -57.91 101.97 69.85
N GLN A 32 -58.20 102.34 71.10
CA GLN A 32 -59.48 102.93 71.54
C GLN A 32 -59.26 103.81 72.80
N ALA A 33 -59.85 105.02 72.87
CA ALA A 33 -59.71 105.95 74.00
C ALA A 33 -60.89 106.97 74.06
N ALA A 34 -61.24 107.52 75.24
CA ALA A 34 -62.36 108.48 75.41
C ALA A 34 -62.33 109.30 76.74
N ALA A 35 -62.89 110.54 76.69
CA ALA A 35 -63.36 111.44 77.79
C ALA A 35 -62.31 111.98 78.82
N SER A 36 -62.36 113.19 79.43
CA SER A 36 -63.29 114.37 79.56
C SER A 36 -62.44 115.67 79.88
N GLY A 37 -62.91 116.92 80.09
CA GLY A 37 -64.22 117.61 80.09
C GLY A 37 -64.18 119.01 80.81
N GLU A 38 -65.33 119.69 80.97
CA GLU A 38 -65.62 120.89 81.84
C GLU A 38 -65.04 122.30 81.48
N THR A 39 -65.14 123.37 82.31
CA THR A 39 -66.23 124.42 82.52
C THR A 39 -65.51 125.77 82.95
N THR A 40 -65.97 127.02 83.25
CA THR A 40 -67.24 127.73 83.65
C THR A 40 -67.22 129.28 83.33
N ALA A 41 -67.86 130.17 84.13
CA ALA A 41 -68.43 131.50 83.77
C ALA A 41 -68.63 132.44 85.03
N GLU A 42 -69.03 133.75 85.07
CA GLU A 42 -69.33 134.85 84.09
C GLU A 42 -69.60 136.26 84.75
N LEU A 43 -69.62 137.37 83.95
CA LEU A 43 -70.43 138.64 84.09
C LEU A 43 -70.16 139.68 85.26
N PRO A 44 -71.01 140.71 85.57
CA PRO A 44 -71.21 142.01 84.85
C PRO A 44 -71.24 143.33 85.73
N PRO A 45 -71.49 144.56 85.16
CA PRO A 45 -71.46 145.87 85.88
C PRO A 45 -72.83 146.61 86.07
N LEU A 46 -72.86 147.80 86.72
CA LEU A 46 -74.04 148.70 86.83
C LEU A 46 -73.69 150.22 86.98
N VAL A 47 -74.65 151.13 86.73
CA VAL A 47 -74.51 152.63 86.72
C VAL A 47 -75.80 153.32 87.22
N HIS A 48 -75.73 154.48 87.90
CA HIS A 48 -76.86 155.42 88.12
C HIS A 48 -76.42 156.92 88.26
N PRO A 49 -77.32 157.92 88.11
CA PRO A 49 -76.95 159.30 87.73
C PRO A 49 -77.57 160.45 88.58
N GLU A 50 -77.46 161.69 88.06
CA GLU A 50 -78.16 162.96 88.39
C GLU A 50 -77.61 163.89 89.50
N PHE A 51 -77.15 165.10 89.08
CA PHE A 51 -77.88 166.36 89.30
C PHE A 51 -77.34 167.47 88.35
N ASN A 52 -78.13 168.51 88.05
CA ASN A 52 -77.92 169.37 86.86
C ASN A 52 -77.80 170.88 87.20
N ALA A 53 -77.41 171.71 86.22
CA ALA A 53 -77.28 173.18 86.23
C ALA A 53 -76.04 173.85 86.89
N LEU A 54 -75.11 173.10 87.48
CA LEU A 54 -73.66 173.45 87.39
C LEU A 54 -73.05 172.97 86.06
N LEU A 55 -73.86 172.28 85.26
CA LEU A 55 -73.48 171.40 84.15
C LEU A 55 -73.25 172.14 82.81
N ALA A 56 -72.95 173.45 82.85
CA ALA A 56 -72.51 174.24 81.69
C ALA A 56 -70.99 174.48 81.78
N ASP A 57 -70.54 175.25 82.78
CA ASP A 57 -69.11 175.42 83.10
C ASP A 57 -68.42 174.09 83.44
N ALA A 58 -69.15 173.13 84.04
CA ALA A 58 -68.66 171.77 84.22
C ALA A 58 -68.73 170.89 82.95
N ALA A 59 -69.51 171.25 81.93
CA ALA A 59 -69.53 170.51 80.66
C ALA A 59 -68.34 170.87 79.77
N ASP A 60 -68.01 172.16 79.64
CA ASP A 60 -66.85 172.59 78.84
C ASP A 60 -65.54 172.02 79.45
N ARG A 61 -65.36 172.15 80.77
CA ARG A 61 -64.21 171.53 81.46
C ARG A 61 -64.23 169.99 81.42
N ALA A 62 -65.39 169.36 81.30
CA ALA A 62 -65.50 167.91 81.09
C ALA A 62 -65.35 167.50 79.62
N ALA A 63 -65.40 168.43 78.67
CA ALA A 63 -64.95 168.21 77.30
C ALA A 63 -63.41 168.27 77.25
N ASP A 64 -62.81 169.34 77.78
CA ASP A 64 -61.34 169.46 77.90
C ASP A 64 -60.72 168.24 78.62
N LEU A 65 -61.31 167.81 79.74
CA LEU A 65 -60.85 166.64 80.49
C LEU A 65 -61.18 165.30 79.80
N ARG A 66 -62.18 165.24 78.90
CA ARG A 66 -62.42 164.04 78.07
C ARG A 66 -61.43 163.93 76.95
N ASP A 67 -61.14 165.03 76.26
CA ASP A 67 -60.23 165.03 75.13
C ASP A 67 -58.79 164.79 75.62
N LEU A 68 -58.41 165.38 76.76
CA LEU A 68 -57.14 165.08 77.43
C LEU A 68 -57.08 163.64 77.96
N ALA A 69 -58.19 163.08 78.46
CA ALA A 69 -58.25 161.65 78.83
C ALA A 69 -58.26 160.71 77.61
N ALA A 70 -58.81 161.14 76.47
CA ALA A 70 -58.78 160.39 75.21
C ALA A 70 -57.36 160.38 74.61
N ASP A 71 -56.63 161.50 74.67
CA ASP A 71 -55.22 161.59 74.31
C ASP A 71 -54.33 160.77 75.27
N ASP A 72 -54.62 160.78 76.58
CA ASP A 72 -53.94 159.90 77.54
C ASP A 72 -54.23 158.42 77.26
N VAL A 73 -55.47 158.03 76.98
CA VAL A 73 -55.84 156.66 76.61
C VAL A 73 -55.23 156.24 75.28
N ALA A 74 -55.24 157.10 74.26
CA ALA A 74 -54.59 156.85 72.97
C ALA A 74 -53.07 156.66 73.14
N ARG A 75 -52.43 157.46 74.00
CA ARG A 75 -51.01 157.32 74.35
C ARG A 75 -50.74 156.02 75.11
N ILE A 76 -51.58 155.66 76.08
CA ILE A 76 -51.48 154.40 76.84
C ILE A 76 -51.68 153.18 75.93
N LEU A 77 -52.59 153.25 74.96
CA LEU A 77 -52.78 152.20 73.96
C LEU A 77 -51.59 152.10 73.01
N ALA A 78 -51.05 153.22 72.51
CA ALA A 78 -49.85 153.22 71.68
C ALA A 78 -48.60 152.68 72.43
N ASP A 79 -48.40 153.09 73.68
CA ASP A 79 -47.37 152.53 74.58
C ASP A 79 -47.61 151.04 74.83
N GLY A 80 -48.88 150.63 74.99
CA GLY A 80 -49.30 149.24 75.19
C GLY A 80 -49.02 148.35 73.98
N GLU A 81 -49.37 148.80 72.78
CA GLU A 81 -49.08 148.12 71.51
C GLU A 81 -47.57 148.07 71.24
N THR A 82 -46.83 149.14 71.56
CA THR A 82 -45.36 149.18 71.45
C THR A 82 -44.71 148.18 72.42
N ARG A 83 -45.22 148.04 73.64
CA ARG A 83 -44.75 147.03 74.61
C ARG A 83 -45.17 145.61 74.21
N ALA A 84 -46.38 145.43 73.68
CA ALA A 84 -46.88 144.13 73.24
C ALA A 84 -46.08 143.61 72.02
N THR A 85 -45.81 144.48 71.04
CA THR A 85 -44.94 144.14 69.90
C THR A 85 -43.52 143.85 70.36
N ALA A 86 -42.93 144.68 71.24
CA ALA A 86 -41.60 144.41 71.81
C ALA A 86 -41.53 143.07 72.58
N LEU A 87 -42.58 142.69 73.32
CA LEU A 87 -42.66 141.39 74.01
C LEU A 87 -42.84 140.22 73.03
N ILE A 88 -43.67 140.39 72.00
CA ILE A 88 -43.88 139.37 70.95
C ILE A 88 -42.59 139.15 70.15
N ASP A 89 -41.87 140.21 69.78
CA ASP A 89 -40.62 140.11 69.05
C ASP A 89 -39.45 139.64 69.96
N GLY A 90 -39.46 139.99 71.25
CA GLY A 90 -38.61 139.37 72.26
C GLY A 90 -38.82 137.85 72.32
N ALA A 91 -40.06 137.40 72.47
CA ALA A 91 -40.41 135.97 72.51
C ALA A 91 -40.10 135.24 71.19
N ARG A 92 -40.27 135.91 70.02
CA ARG A 92 -39.85 135.38 68.71
C ARG A 92 -38.33 135.20 68.63
N ASN A 93 -37.57 136.17 69.10
CA ASN A 93 -36.10 136.10 69.12
C ASN A 93 -35.60 135.02 70.09
N GLU A 94 -36.23 134.88 71.27
CA GLU A 94 -35.93 133.80 72.21
C GLU A 94 -36.29 132.42 71.63
N ALA A 95 -37.48 132.26 71.04
CA ALA A 95 -37.88 131.03 70.36
C ALA A 95 -36.94 130.69 69.18
N ALA A 96 -36.52 131.68 68.38
CA ALA A 96 -35.54 131.48 67.31
C ALA A 96 -34.17 131.07 67.85
N SER A 97 -33.75 131.62 69.00
CA SER A 97 -32.51 131.23 69.69
C SER A 97 -32.59 129.79 70.21
N ILE A 98 -33.71 129.40 70.82
CA ILE A 98 -33.97 128.03 71.30
C ILE A 98 -33.99 127.04 70.12
N VAL A 99 -34.65 127.36 69.02
CA VAL A 99 -34.66 126.52 67.80
C VAL A 99 -33.26 126.41 67.19
N LYS A 100 -32.47 127.50 67.18
CA LYS A 100 -31.08 127.48 66.71
C LYS A 100 -30.21 126.57 67.60
N ALA A 101 -30.29 126.72 68.93
CA ALA A 101 -29.58 125.87 69.87
C ALA A 101 -29.98 124.40 69.76
N ALA A 102 -31.28 124.11 69.63
CA ALA A 102 -31.79 122.74 69.44
C ALA A 102 -31.29 122.11 68.13
N ASN A 103 -31.18 122.87 67.04
CA ASN A 103 -30.60 122.40 65.78
C ASN A 103 -29.08 122.19 65.89
N GLU A 104 -28.36 123.03 66.64
CA GLU A 104 -26.92 122.89 66.91
C GLU A 104 -26.61 121.69 67.81
N ASP A 105 -27.47 121.39 68.78
CA ASP A 105 -27.39 120.18 69.61
C ASP A 105 -27.80 118.93 68.83
N GLN A 106 -28.86 118.99 68.01
CA GLN A 106 -29.27 117.87 67.14
C GLN A 106 -28.17 117.50 66.16
N THR A 107 -27.55 118.48 65.49
CA THR A 107 -26.42 118.22 64.57
C THR A 107 -25.18 117.69 65.29
N ARG A 108 -24.89 118.15 66.52
CA ARG A 108 -23.82 117.59 67.36
C ARG A 108 -24.10 116.14 67.78
N ILE A 109 -25.33 115.81 68.16
CA ILE A 109 -25.76 114.44 68.51
C ILE A 109 -25.67 113.52 67.29
N LEU A 110 -26.13 113.97 66.11
CA LEU A 110 -26.04 113.19 64.88
C LEU A 110 -24.59 112.94 64.46
N ALA A 111 -23.71 113.94 64.57
CA ALA A 111 -22.29 113.79 64.29
C ALA A 111 -21.61 112.79 65.26
N ALA A 112 -21.89 112.90 66.57
CA ALA A 112 -21.39 111.95 67.56
C ALA A 112 -21.91 110.52 67.30
N ALA A 113 -23.19 110.37 66.94
CA ALA A 113 -23.78 109.09 66.60
C ALA A 113 -23.19 108.48 65.32
N SER A 114 -22.88 109.28 64.28
CA SER A 114 -22.17 108.78 63.10
C SER A 114 -20.74 108.35 63.42
N THR A 115 -20.00 109.11 64.24
CA THR A 115 -18.64 108.75 64.66
C THR A 115 -18.65 107.42 65.41
N ALA A 116 -19.51 107.27 66.44
CA ALA A 116 -19.64 106.02 67.18
C ALA A 116 -20.10 104.84 66.30
N ALA A 117 -20.94 105.09 65.28
CA ALA A 117 -21.38 104.06 64.34
C ALA A 117 -20.29 103.63 63.34
N ASP A 118 -19.32 104.50 63.04
CA ASP A 118 -18.16 104.19 62.19
C ASP A 118 -17.02 103.56 63.01
N GLU A 119 -16.83 103.97 64.26
CA GLU A 119 -15.98 103.30 65.26
C GLU A 119 -16.43 101.85 65.47
N MET A 120 -17.69 101.61 65.85
CA MET A 120 -18.23 100.25 66.02
C MET A 120 -18.12 99.39 64.75
N ARG A 121 -18.19 99.99 63.55
CA ARG A 121 -18.03 99.26 62.27
C ARG A 121 -16.58 98.91 61.99
N THR A 122 -15.65 99.73 62.44
CA THR A 122 -14.20 99.49 62.37
C THR A 122 -13.77 98.43 63.38
N ASP A 123 -14.29 98.48 64.60
CA ASP A 123 -14.06 97.46 65.62
C ASP A 123 -14.62 96.10 65.18
N ALA A 124 -15.85 96.07 64.65
CA ALA A 124 -16.48 94.85 64.16
C ALA A 124 -15.73 94.22 62.97
N THR A 125 -15.22 95.03 62.03
CA THR A 125 -14.42 94.50 60.91
C THR A 125 -13.03 94.04 61.36
N THR A 126 -12.42 94.72 62.33
CA THR A 126 -11.14 94.31 62.94
C THR A 126 -11.27 93.00 63.71
N ALA A 127 -12.33 92.84 64.51
CA ALA A 127 -12.64 91.61 65.22
C ALA A 127 -12.91 90.44 64.27
N ALA A 128 -13.76 90.65 63.25
CA ALA A 128 -14.05 89.63 62.25
C ALA A 128 -12.81 89.20 61.43
N ALA A 129 -11.88 90.12 61.15
CA ALA A 129 -10.60 89.79 60.53
C ALA A 129 -9.73 88.93 61.47
N ALA A 130 -9.62 89.32 62.75
CA ALA A 130 -8.84 88.55 63.74
C ALA A 130 -9.43 87.14 63.99
N GLU A 131 -10.76 86.99 63.99
CA GLU A 131 -11.43 85.69 64.07
C GLU A 131 -11.19 84.84 62.79
N ALA A 132 -11.21 85.46 61.60
CA ALA A 132 -10.92 84.78 60.34
C ALA A 132 -9.45 84.33 60.24
N ASP A 133 -8.52 85.09 60.83
CA ASP A 133 -7.10 84.73 60.90
C ASP A 133 -6.85 83.59 61.90
N GLN A 134 -7.49 83.62 63.07
CA GLN A 134 -7.46 82.51 64.04
C GLN A 134 -8.07 81.23 63.45
N CYS A 135 -9.20 81.33 62.75
CA CYS A 135 -9.82 80.19 62.07
C CYS A 135 -8.92 79.61 60.97
N ARG A 136 -8.15 80.44 60.25
CA ARG A 136 -7.16 79.97 59.27
C ARG A 136 -5.98 79.28 59.93
N ALA A 137 -5.39 79.87 60.96
CA ALA A 137 -4.28 79.25 61.69
C ALA A 137 -4.66 77.87 62.27
N ALA A 138 -5.86 77.74 62.86
CA ALA A 138 -6.36 76.46 63.37
C ALA A 138 -6.67 75.44 62.25
N ALA A 139 -7.13 75.90 61.08
CA ALA A 139 -7.33 75.04 59.92
C ALA A 139 -5.99 74.56 59.29
N GLU A 140 -4.97 75.41 59.32
CA GLU A 140 -3.61 75.08 58.88
C GLU A 140 -2.94 74.10 59.85
N GLU A 141 -2.99 74.34 61.17
CA GLU A 141 -2.47 73.42 62.20
C GLU A 141 -3.14 72.03 62.11
N THR A 142 -4.47 71.97 61.98
CA THR A 142 -5.18 70.69 61.84
C THR A 142 -4.90 69.99 60.51
N ALA A 143 -4.66 70.73 59.42
CA ALA A 143 -4.24 70.16 58.15
C ALA A 143 -2.81 69.60 58.21
N GLU A 144 -1.86 70.31 58.85
CA GLU A 144 -0.50 69.80 59.07
C GLU A 144 -0.49 68.56 59.96
N GLN A 145 -1.31 68.54 61.04
CA GLN A 145 -1.46 67.37 61.89
C GLN A 145 -2.00 66.16 61.11
N LEU A 146 -3.07 66.33 60.32
CA LEU A 146 -3.63 65.26 59.48
C LEU A 146 -2.62 64.76 58.43
N LEU A 147 -1.78 65.63 57.86
CA LEU A 147 -0.70 65.23 56.96
C LEU A 147 0.43 64.49 57.69
N ALA A 148 0.73 64.85 58.94
CA ALA A 148 1.72 64.14 59.77
C ALA A 148 1.20 62.76 60.24
N ASP A 149 -0.09 62.65 60.56
CA ASP A 149 -0.76 61.38 60.86
C ASP A 149 -0.79 60.47 59.63
N ALA A 150 -1.28 60.97 58.48
CA ALA A 150 -1.34 60.19 57.24
C ALA A 150 0.03 59.71 56.73
N ARG A 151 1.11 60.48 56.99
CA ARG A 151 2.49 60.03 56.71
C ARG A 151 2.91 58.89 57.63
N ARG A 152 2.65 58.98 58.94
CA ARG A 152 2.95 57.90 59.90
C ARG A 152 2.18 56.62 59.58
N ASP A 153 0.90 56.73 59.21
CA ASP A 153 0.09 55.58 58.80
C ASP A 153 0.63 54.94 57.50
N ALA A 154 1.03 55.75 56.52
CA ALA A 154 1.64 55.25 55.29
C ALA A 154 2.98 54.55 55.53
N ASP A 155 3.86 55.12 56.36
CA ASP A 155 5.14 54.51 56.74
C ASP A 155 4.92 53.21 57.54
N GLN A 156 3.93 53.15 58.42
CA GLN A 156 3.56 51.93 59.14
C GLN A 156 3.04 50.84 58.21
N VAL A 157 2.16 51.18 57.25
CA VAL A 157 1.67 50.22 56.23
C VAL A 157 2.82 49.72 55.35
N LEU A 158 3.74 50.59 54.94
CA LEU A 158 4.94 50.20 54.17
C LEU A 158 5.87 49.30 54.98
N ALA A 159 6.05 49.53 56.29
CA ALA A 159 6.82 48.67 57.16
C ALA A 159 6.20 47.27 57.28
N VAL A 160 4.89 47.19 57.57
CA VAL A 160 4.16 45.91 57.67
C VAL A 160 4.19 45.15 56.33
N ALA A 161 4.02 45.84 55.20
CA ALA A 161 4.10 45.23 53.88
C ALA A 161 5.49 44.69 53.54
N ARG A 162 6.57 45.35 53.98
CA ARG A 162 7.95 44.84 53.84
C ARG A 162 8.17 43.58 54.66
N THR A 163 7.80 43.57 55.95
CA THR A 163 7.92 42.38 56.81
C THR A 163 7.17 41.19 56.22
N ALA A 164 5.92 41.38 55.78
CA ALA A 164 5.12 40.32 55.16
C ALA A 164 5.75 39.81 53.84
N ALA A 165 6.36 40.68 53.04
CA ALA A 165 7.07 40.28 51.82
C ALA A 165 8.36 39.49 52.13
N GLU A 166 9.10 39.89 53.17
CA GLU A 166 10.30 39.18 53.65
C GLU A 166 9.95 37.79 54.21
N GLU A 167 8.89 37.68 55.02
CA GLU A 167 8.35 36.40 55.52
C GLU A 167 7.92 35.48 54.37
N LEU A 168 7.23 36.01 53.36
CA LEU A 168 6.85 35.23 52.17
C LEU A 168 8.06 34.77 51.36
N LEU A 169 9.10 35.60 51.21
CA LEU A 169 10.34 35.24 50.52
C LEU A 169 11.14 34.16 51.28
N VAL A 170 11.19 34.23 52.61
CA VAL A 170 11.80 33.18 53.46
C VAL A 170 10.99 31.88 53.39
N GLY A 171 9.65 31.97 53.45
CA GLY A 171 8.76 30.82 53.29
C GLY A 171 8.90 30.13 51.94
N ALA A 172 8.96 30.90 50.85
CA ALA A 172 9.15 30.38 49.49
C ALA A 172 10.53 29.73 49.31
N ARG A 173 11.61 30.33 49.85
CA ARG A 173 12.96 29.72 49.82
C ARG A 173 12.98 28.37 50.54
N ARG A 174 12.44 28.30 51.76
CA ARG A 174 12.34 27.03 52.50
C ARG A 174 11.53 25.98 51.73
N GLN A 175 10.44 26.35 51.07
CA GLN A 175 9.68 25.42 50.22
C GLN A 175 10.48 24.91 49.02
N VAL A 176 11.29 25.77 48.38
CA VAL A 176 12.18 25.35 47.28
C VAL A 176 13.29 24.42 47.79
N GLU A 177 13.86 24.69 48.95
CA GLU A 177 14.88 23.84 49.60
C GLU A 177 14.30 22.48 50.01
N GLU A 178 13.10 22.45 50.61
CA GLU A 178 12.38 21.22 50.96
C GLU A 178 12.03 20.38 49.72
N LEU A 179 11.59 21.03 48.62
CA LEU A 179 11.31 20.35 47.36
C LEU A 179 12.57 19.85 46.65
N SER A 180 13.70 20.57 46.70
CA SER A 180 14.95 20.08 46.10
C SER A 180 15.51 18.89 46.86
N ALA A 181 15.50 18.92 48.20
CA ALA A 181 15.92 17.78 49.02
C ALA A 181 15.04 16.53 48.80
N ALA A 182 13.72 16.71 48.61
CA ALA A 182 12.83 15.63 48.24
C ALA A 182 13.14 15.06 46.85
N ALA A 183 13.33 15.93 45.84
CA ALA A 183 13.65 15.51 44.48
C ALA A 183 15.02 14.81 44.36
N ASP A 184 16.04 15.25 45.11
CA ASP A 184 17.33 14.56 45.19
C ASP A 184 17.19 13.17 45.86
N THR A 185 16.34 13.04 46.87
CA THR A 185 16.05 11.76 47.53
C THR A 185 15.34 10.78 46.59
N GLU A 186 14.32 11.23 45.86
CA GLU A 186 13.65 10.43 44.83
C GLU A 186 14.63 10.06 43.69
N ALA A 187 15.51 10.97 43.28
CA ALA A 187 16.51 10.71 42.25
C ALA A 187 17.53 9.63 42.66
N GLU A 188 17.97 9.61 43.93
CA GLU A 188 18.83 8.54 44.46
C GLU A 188 18.07 7.20 44.60
N GLN A 189 16.80 7.22 45.02
CA GLN A 189 15.99 6.00 45.05
C GLN A 189 15.85 5.40 43.64
N VAL A 190 15.51 6.22 42.63
CA VAL A 190 15.39 5.77 41.23
C VAL A 190 16.73 5.28 40.66
N ARG A 191 17.86 5.86 41.07
CA ARG A 191 19.21 5.35 40.72
C ARG A 191 19.47 3.98 41.32
N ALA A 192 19.12 3.77 42.59
CA ALA A 192 19.27 2.48 43.28
C ALA A 192 18.38 1.38 42.67
N GLU A 193 17.10 1.69 42.42
CA GLU A 193 16.15 0.77 41.78
C GLU A 193 16.59 0.41 40.35
N ALA A 194 17.07 1.39 39.57
CA ALA A 194 17.60 1.15 38.23
C ALA A 194 18.88 0.30 38.24
N ALA A 195 19.77 0.50 39.22
CA ALA A 195 20.98 -0.31 39.37
C ALA A 195 20.65 -1.77 39.77
N GLN A 196 19.70 -1.98 40.69
CA GLN A 196 19.23 -3.32 41.04
C GLN A 196 18.58 -4.02 39.84
N ALA A 197 17.68 -3.34 39.12
CA ALA A 197 17.06 -3.90 37.92
C ALA A 197 18.07 -4.26 36.83
N TYR A 198 19.20 -3.56 36.74
CA TYR A 198 20.30 -3.91 35.85
C TYR A 198 21.03 -5.20 36.28
N ALA A 199 21.30 -5.37 37.57
CA ALA A 199 21.92 -6.57 38.12
C ALA A 199 21.02 -7.81 37.98
N ASP A 200 19.71 -7.66 38.22
CA ASP A 200 18.71 -8.72 38.02
C ASP A 200 18.61 -9.11 36.53
N ALA A 201 18.68 -8.13 35.63
CA ALA A 201 18.72 -8.37 34.18
C ALA A 201 20.02 -9.04 33.71
N GLU A 202 21.17 -8.70 34.31
CA GLU A 202 22.45 -9.36 34.03
C GLU A 202 22.44 -10.81 34.53
N SER A 203 21.98 -11.06 35.76
CA SER A 203 21.85 -12.40 36.35
C SER A 203 20.97 -13.30 35.48
N THR A 204 19.75 -12.85 35.14
CA THR A 204 18.83 -13.61 34.28
C THR A 204 19.37 -13.80 32.86
N CYS A 205 20.17 -12.87 32.32
CA CYS A 205 20.88 -13.07 31.06
C CYS A 205 21.91 -14.21 31.17
N THR A 206 22.73 -14.25 32.22
CA THR A 206 23.71 -15.33 32.41
C THR A 206 23.06 -16.71 32.60
N GLU A 207 21.95 -16.80 33.33
CA GLU A 207 21.17 -18.04 33.47
C GLU A 207 20.61 -18.53 32.14
N LEU A 208 20.05 -17.62 31.32
CA LEU A 208 19.52 -17.96 30.00
C LEU A 208 20.60 -18.41 29.02
N VAL A 209 21.79 -17.80 29.07
CA VAL A 209 22.96 -18.22 28.27
C VAL A 209 23.42 -19.62 28.70
N ALA A 210 23.61 -19.86 30.00
CA ALA A 210 24.03 -21.16 30.53
C ALA A 210 23.02 -22.28 30.20
N GLY A 211 21.72 -21.99 30.30
CA GLY A 211 20.64 -22.91 29.91
C GLY A 211 20.64 -23.22 28.41
N ALA A 212 20.88 -22.21 27.57
CA ALA A 212 21.01 -22.39 26.12
C ALA A 212 22.25 -23.21 25.73
N GLU A 213 23.39 -22.96 26.36
CA GLU A 213 24.63 -23.73 26.16
C GLU A 213 24.46 -25.20 26.57
N SER A 214 23.87 -25.46 27.74
CA SER A 214 23.55 -26.82 28.21
C SER A 214 22.64 -27.54 27.22
N THR A 215 21.57 -26.87 26.76
CA THR A 215 20.66 -27.42 25.74
C THR A 215 21.39 -27.71 24.43
N ALA A 216 22.32 -26.85 24.01
CA ALA A 216 23.11 -27.05 22.80
C ALA A 216 24.16 -28.18 22.95
N VAL A 217 24.65 -28.47 24.17
CA VAL A 217 25.51 -29.63 24.46
C VAL A 217 24.70 -30.93 24.48
N GLU A 218 23.54 -30.97 25.14
CA GLU A 218 22.66 -32.15 25.13
C GLU A 218 22.22 -32.49 23.69
N THR A 219 21.81 -31.47 22.92
CA THR A 219 21.39 -31.64 21.52
C THR A 219 22.52 -32.20 20.64
N ARG A 220 23.77 -31.73 20.82
CA ARG A 220 24.94 -32.29 20.12
C ARG A 220 25.20 -33.74 20.53
N THR A 221 25.18 -34.04 21.82
CA THR A 221 25.43 -35.40 22.36
C THR A 221 24.39 -36.40 21.85
N ARG A 222 23.10 -36.02 21.85
CA ARG A 222 22.02 -36.84 21.26
C ARG A 222 22.23 -37.05 19.76
N ALA A 223 22.50 -35.98 19.00
CA ALA A 223 22.72 -36.08 17.56
C ALA A 223 23.92 -36.97 17.17
N THR A 224 25.01 -36.94 17.95
CA THR A 224 26.14 -37.87 17.79
C THR A 224 25.71 -39.31 18.10
N THR A 225 25.01 -39.53 19.22
CA THR A 225 24.52 -40.87 19.62
C THR A 225 23.59 -41.47 18.57
N ASP A 226 22.66 -40.67 18.03
CA ASP A 226 21.73 -41.09 16.98
C ASP A 226 22.48 -41.40 15.67
N ALA A 227 23.52 -40.64 15.33
CA ALA A 227 24.36 -40.89 14.15
C ALA A 227 25.18 -42.19 14.28
N ASP A 228 25.78 -42.44 15.45
CA ASP A 228 26.53 -43.67 15.71
C ASP A 228 25.63 -44.91 15.63
N GLN A 229 24.42 -44.85 16.19
CA GLN A 229 23.42 -45.92 16.08
C GLN A 229 22.99 -46.18 14.63
N LEU A 230 22.82 -45.13 13.82
CA LEU A 230 22.50 -45.26 12.39
C LEU A 230 23.67 -45.87 11.59
N LEU A 231 24.91 -45.57 11.94
CA LEU A 231 26.10 -46.18 11.33
C LEU A 231 26.24 -47.66 11.70
N GLU A 232 25.98 -48.04 12.96
CA GLU A 232 25.96 -49.44 13.39
C GLU A 232 24.85 -50.23 12.66
N GLN A 233 23.63 -49.70 12.61
CA GLN A 233 22.51 -50.30 11.88
C GLN A 233 22.82 -50.49 10.38
N ALA A 234 23.38 -49.46 9.73
CA ALA A 234 23.79 -49.54 8.33
C ALA A 234 24.92 -50.57 8.09
N GLY A 235 25.84 -50.73 9.04
CA GLY A 235 26.85 -51.79 9.02
C GLY A 235 26.23 -53.20 9.07
N ILE A 236 25.33 -53.43 10.04
CA ILE A 236 24.61 -54.69 10.22
C ILE A 236 23.76 -55.03 8.97
N GLU A 237 23.10 -54.05 8.36
CA GLU A 237 22.36 -54.27 7.11
C GLU A 237 23.29 -54.55 5.91
N ALA A 238 24.42 -53.86 5.81
CA ALA A 238 25.42 -54.12 4.77
C ALA A 238 26.00 -55.55 4.85
N ASP A 239 26.26 -56.06 6.06
CA ASP A 239 26.75 -57.43 6.25
C ASP A 239 25.68 -58.49 5.97
N ARG A 240 24.42 -58.27 6.38
CA ARG A 240 23.28 -59.12 5.98
C ARG A 240 23.10 -59.16 4.46
N LEU A 241 23.30 -58.04 3.78
CA LEU A 241 23.25 -57.96 2.31
C LEU A 241 24.43 -58.70 1.66
N ARG A 242 25.65 -58.60 2.20
CA ARG A 242 26.83 -59.37 1.75
C ARG A 242 26.61 -60.87 1.90
N GLU A 243 26.12 -61.33 3.05
CA GLU A 243 25.82 -62.74 3.30
C GLU A 243 24.72 -63.26 2.36
N SER A 244 23.62 -62.52 2.22
CA SER A 244 22.53 -62.86 1.30
C SER A 244 23.00 -62.93 -0.16
N ALA A 245 23.82 -61.97 -0.61
CA ALA A 245 24.40 -61.98 -1.95
C ALA A 245 25.37 -63.17 -2.16
N GLY A 246 26.21 -63.49 -1.16
CA GLY A 246 27.08 -64.65 -1.18
C GLY A 246 26.31 -65.96 -1.26
N ALA A 247 25.25 -66.11 -0.46
CA ALA A 247 24.37 -67.27 -0.49
C ALA A 247 23.61 -67.41 -1.83
N GLN A 248 23.22 -66.30 -2.46
CA GLN A 248 22.63 -66.31 -3.80
C GLN A 248 23.65 -66.70 -4.88
N ALA A 249 24.86 -66.13 -4.84
CA ALA A 249 25.95 -66.47 -5.76
C ALA A 249 26.34 -67.95 -5.67
N ALA A 250 26.40 -68.52 -4.46
CA ALA A 250 26.64 -69.94 -4.23
C ALA A 250 25.55 -70.83 -4.87
N ARG A 251 24.26 -70.47 -4.70
CA ARG A 251 23.13 -71.19 -5.34
C ARG A 251 23.19 -71.11 -6.87
N VAL A 252 23.50 -69.95 -7.42
CA VAL A 252 23.65 -69.75 -8.88
C VAL A 252 24.82 -70.57 -9.42
N LYS A 253 25.97 -70.60 -8.73
CA LYS A 253 27.12 -71.42 -9.09
C LYS A 253 26.78 -72.92 -9.08
N ALA A 254 26.20 -73.42 -8.00
CA ALA A 254 25.80 -74.83 -7.89
C ALA A 254 24.77 -75.24 -8.95
N GLY A 255 23.80 -74.36 -9.26
CA GLY A 255 22.84 -74.57 -10.34
C GLY A 255 23.48 -74.60 -11.73
N ALA A 256 24.46 -73.73 -11.99
CA ALA A 256 25.21 -73.71 -13.25
C ALA A 256 26.14 -74.94 -13.39
N GLU A 257 26.77 -75.38 -12.30
CA GLU A 257 27.61 -76.59 -12.27
C GLU A 257 26.77 -77.85 -12.51
N LYS A 258 25.58 -77.96 -11.91
CA LYS A 258 24.62 -79.03 -12.18
C LYS A 258 24.16 -79.03 -13.65
N ALA A 259 23.70 -77.90 -14.17
CA ALA A 259 23.26 -77.80 -15.57
C ALA A 259 24.39 -78.12 -16.56
N ALA A 260 25.64 -77.78 -16.22
CA ALA A 260 26.81 -78.15 -17.00
C ALA A 260 27.18 -79.65 -16.88
N ALA A 261 26.79 -80.34 -15.81
CA ALA A 261 26.93 -81.80 -15.71
C ALA A 261 25.87 -82.50 -16.58
N GLU A 262 24.60 -82.10 -16.45
CA GLU A 262 23.47 -82.62 -17.24
C GLU A 262 23.74 -82.46 -18.75
N LEU A 263 24.16 -81.28 -19.19
CA LEU A 263 24.47 -81.01 -20.60
C LEU A 263 25.69 -81.78 -21.14
N ARG A 264 26.64 -82.18 -20.27
CA ARG A 264 27.72 -83.10 -20.68
C ARG A 264 27.21 -84.53 -20.86
N GLU A 265 26.29 -84.97 -20.00
CA GLU A 265 25.67 -86.29 -20.09
C GLU A 265 24.79 -86.42 -21.35
N ASP A 266 23.95 -85.41 -21.63
CA ASP A 266 23.17 -85.30 -22.87
C ASP A 266 24.09 -85.38 -24.10
N ALA A 267 25.18 -84.60 -24.10
CA ALA A 267 26.16 -84.61 -25.19
C ALA A 267 26.91 -85.96 -25.34
N THR A 268 27.06 -86.75 -24.27
CA THR A 268 27.55 -88.13 -24.39
C THR A 268 26.50 -89.08 -24.97
N ARG A 269 25.23 -88.99 -24.51
CA ARG A 269 24.12 -89.81 -25.04
C ARG A 269 23.88 -89.54 -26.53
N GLU A 270 23.93 -88.28 -26.97
CA GLU A 270 23.81 -87.89 -28.38
C GLU A 270 24.98 -88.40 -29.25
N ARG A 271 26.22 -88.37 -28.72
CA ARG A 271 27.40 -88.94 -29.40
C ARG A 271 27.30 -90.45 -29.57
N GLU A 272 26.73 -91.17 -28.59
CA GLU A 272 26.54 -92.62 -28.67
C GLU A 272 25.42 -93.00 -29.63
N ALA A 273 24.29 -92.27 -29.62
CA ALA A 273 23.25 -92.39 -30.65
C ALA A 273 23.83 -92.15 -32.06
N SER A 274 24.57 -91.06 -32.25
CA SER A 274 25.25 -90.74 -33.51
C SER A 274 26.22 -91.84 -33.98
N ARG A 275 26.93 -92.49 -33.05
CA ARG A 275 27.79 -93.65 -33.36
C ARG A 275 26.98 -94.89 -33.76
N ALA A 276 25.83 -95.13 -33.13
CA ALA A 276 24.93 -96.22 -33.49
C ALA A 276 24.33 -96.01 -34.90
N ASP A 277 23.94 -94.79 -35.26
CA ASP A 277 23.47 -94.47 -36.62
C ASP A 277 24.58 -94.51 -37.67
N ALA A 278 25.79 -94.08 -37.32
CA ALA A 278 26.97 -94.28 -38.17
C ALA A 278 27.33 -95.77 -38.36
N ALA A 279 26.99 -96.64 -37.40
CA ALA A 279 27.13 -98.09 -37.56
C ALA A 279 26.00 -98.67 -38.44
N ARG A 280 24.73 -98.31 -38.19
CA ARG A 280 23.57 -98.74 -38.99
C ARG A 280 23.75 -98.40 -40.47
N THR A 281 24.10 -97.15 -40.79
CA THR A 281 24.33 -96.69 -42.16
C THR A 281 25.50 -97.40 -42.86
N ARG A 282 26.58 -97.74 -42.14
CA ARG A 282 27.68 -98.56 -42.67
C ARG A 282 27.28 -100.00 -42.97
N THR A 283 26.35 -100.58 -42.21
CA THR A 283 25.81 -101.93 -42.50
C THR A 283 24.92 -101.91 -43.74
N LEU A 284 23.97 -100.98 -43.83
CA LEU A 284 23.12 -100.80 -45.01
C LEU A 284 23.95 -100.55 -46.29
N ALA A 285 24.97 -99.69 -46.22
CA ALA A 285 25.87 -99.45 -47.36
C ALA A 285 26.70 -100.68 -47.77
N LYS A 286 27.03 -101.58 -46.82
CA LYS A 286 27.66 -102.88 -47.14
C LYS A 286 26.67 -103.81 -47.85
N GLU A 287 25.43 -103.87 -47.38
CA GLU A 287 24.37 -104.65 -48.02
C GLU A 287 24.09 -104.15 -49.45
N ASP A 288 24.01 -102.84 -49.65
CA ASP A 288 23.85 -102.23 -50.98
C ASP A 288 25.03 -102.49 -51.92
N THR A 289 26.28 -102.36 -51.44
CA THR A 289 27.44 -102.76 -52.25
C THR A 289 27.55 -104.26 -52.48
N GLY A 290 26.90 -105.09 -51.66
CA GLY A 290 26.68 -106.52 -51.91
C GLY A 290 25.68 -106.74 -53.04
N ARG A 291 24.49 -106.12 -52.95
CA ARG A 291 23.45 -106.17 -53.99
C ARG A 291 23.96 -105.71 -55.35
N LEU A 292 24.61 -104.55 -55.40
CA LEU A 292 25.18 -104.00 -56.64
C LEU A 292 26.25 -104.90 -57.27
N ARG A 293 27.07 -105.60 -56.46
CA ARG A 293 28.03 -106.59 -56.98
C ARG A 293 27.36 -107.84 -57.55
N ALA A 294 26.27 -108.31 -56.93
CA ALA A 294 25.51 -109.44 -57.46
C ALA A 294 24.88 -109.10 -58.81
N THR A 295 24.19 -107.96 -58.92
CA THR A 295 23.61 -107.50 -60.19
C THR A 295 24.68 -107.28 -61.27
N ALA A 296 25.82 -106.67 -60.93
CA ALA A 296 26.92 -106.49 -61.87
C ALA A 296 27.54 -107.82 -62.37
N ALA A 297 27.52 -108.89 -61.56
CA ALA A 297 27.96 -110.22 -61.97
C ALA A 297 26.93 -110.88 -62.91
N GLU A 298 25.63 -110.78 -62.61
CA GLU A 298 24.55 -111.27 -63.49
C GLU A 298 24.56 -110.56 -64.85
N ASP A 299 24.80 -109.25 -64.88
CA ASP A 299 24.91 -108.48 -66.12
C ASP A 299 26.20 -108.80 -66.90
N ALA A 300 27.32 -109.09 -66.22
CA ALA A 300 28.54 -109.56 -66.88
C ALA A 300 28.36 -110.96 -67.52
N GLU A 301 27.63 -111.87 -66.86
CA GLU A 301 27.22 -113.15 -67.47
C GLU A 301 26.28 -112.94 -68.66
N ARG A 302 25.30 -112.03 -68.54
CA ARG A 302 24.37 -111.69 -69.62
C ARG A 302 25.12 -111.16 -70.84
N LEU A 303 26.04 -110.21 -70.63
CA LEU A 303 26.87 -109.62 -71.69
C LEU A 303 27.80 -110.65 -72.35
N THR A 304 28.47 -111.53 -71.58
CA THR A 304 29.33 -112.57 -72.18
C THR A 304 28.52 -113.63 -72.94
N ARG A 305 27.27 -113.89 -72.55
CA ARG A 305 26.33 -114.76 -73.30
C ARG A 305 25.91 -114.12 -74.62
N THR A 306 25.55 -112.82 -74.62
CA THR A 306 25.23 -112.07 -75.85
C THR A 306 26.44 -111.96 -76.78
N ALA A 307 27.62 -111.63 -76.26
CA ALA A 307 28.84 -111.46 -77.06
C ALA A 307 29.24 -112.75 -77.81
N ARG A 308 29.01 -113.93 -77.22
CA ARG A 308 29.21 -115.22 -77.92
C ARG A 308 28.23 -115.38 -79.09
N GLN A 309 26.94 -115.12 -78.86
CA GLN A 309 25.91 -115.20 -79.91
C GLN A 309 26.15 -114.20 -81.06
N GLU A 310 26.72 -113.03 -80.77
CA GLU A 310 27.12 -112.07 -81.81
C GLU A 310 28.40 -112.48 -82.54
N ALA A 311 29.39 -113.05 -81.85
CA ALA A 311 30.59 -113.62 -82.49
C ALA A 311 30.22 -114.75 -83.48
N ASP A 312 29.31 -115.66 -83.10
CA ASP A 312 28.82 -116.72 -83.97
C ASP A 312 28.08 -116.17 -85.20
N ARG A 313 27.24 -115.13 -85.02
CA ARG A 313 26.61 -114.39 -86.13
C ARG A 313 27.64 -113.73 -87.05
N ILE A 314 28.68 -113.11 -86.51
CA ILE A 314 29.74 -112.47 -87.29
C ILE A 314 30.48 -113.51 -88.14
N VAL A 315 30.88 -114.65 -87.55
CA VAL A 315 31.55 -115.75 -88.27
C VAL A 315 30.66 -116.31 -89.39
N ALA A 316 29.35 -116.49 -89.15
CA ALA A 316 28.40 -116.90 -90.18
C ALA A 316 28.30 -115.86 -91.31
N SER A 317 28.20 -114.57 -90.98
CA SER A 317 28.11 -113.48 -91.95
C SER A 317 29.38 -113.31 -92.80
N ALA A 318 30.55 -113.57 -92.22
CA ALA A 318 31.84 -113.47 -92.90
C ALA A 318 32.00 -114.57 -93.97
N ARG A 319 31.52 -115.79 -93.68
CA ARG A 319 31.46 -116.88 -94.68
C ARG A 319 30.54 -116.51 -95.83
N ALA A 320 29.32 -116.06 -95.54
CA ALA A 320 28.35 -115.64 -96.56
C ALA A 320 28.87 -114.47 -97.44
N LYS A 321 29.62 -113.51 -96.86
CA LYS A 321 30.27 -112.44 -97.65
C LYS A 321 31.34 -112.97 -98.59
N ARG A 322 32.25 -113.83 -98.13
CA ARG A 322 33.31 -114.43 -98.98
C ARG A 322 32.73 -115.09 -100.23
N ASP A 323 31.66 -115.85 -100.08
CA ASP A 323 31.03 -116.59 -101.18
C ASP A 323 30.26 -115.66 -102.15
N ALA A 324 29.79 -114.50 -101.66
CA ALA A 324 29.18 -113.45 -102.49
C ALA A 324 30.23 -112.60 -103.23
N ASP A 325 31.37 -112.31 -102.59
CA ASP A 325 32.41 -111.44 -103.16
C ASP A 325 33.26 -112.16 -104.21
N LEU A 326 33.40 -113.50 -104.13
CA LEU A 326 33.90 -114.33 -105.24
C LEU A 326 33.08 -114.13 -106.52
N LYS A 327 31.74 -114.19 -106.44
CA LYS A 327 30.84 -113.97 -107.58
C LYS A 327 30.89 -112.55 -108.13
N LYS A 328 31.22 -111.56 -107.30
CA LYS A 328 31.40 -110.16 -107.76
C LYS A 328 32.72 -109.96 -108.50
N ALA A 329 33.79 -110.66 -108.12
CA ALA A 329 35.07 -110.57 -108.82
C ALA A 329 34.95 -111.02 -110.29
N GLU A 330 34.19 -112.09 -110.54
CA GLU A 330 33.86 -112.57 -111.89
C GLU A 330 33.05 -111.55 -112.70
N GLN A 331 32.17 -110.78 -112.05
CA GLN A 331 31.33 -109.74 -112.67
C GLN A 331 32.03 -108.38 -112.84
N ALA A 332 33.08 -108.09 -112.07
CA ALA A 332 33.82 -106.84 -112.17
C ALA A 332 34.72 -106.79 -113.43
N LEU A 333 35.28 -107.93 -113.83
CA LEU A 333 36.15 -108.06 -115.01
C LEU A 333 35.44 -107.75 -116.34
N THR A 334 34.11 -107.86 -116.40
CA THR A 334 33.33 -107.53 -117.61
C THR A 334 32.90 -106.06 -117.67
N GLN A 335 32.56 -105.43 -116.53
CA GLN A 335 32.17 -104.01 -116.51
C GLN A 335 33.33 -103.02 -116.67
N ALA A 336 34.57 -103.42 -116.36
CA ALA A 336 35.73 -102.53 -116.45
C ALA A 336 36.02 -102.02 -117.87
N ARG A 337 35.49 -102.68 -118.91
CA ARG A 337 35.70 -102.35 -120.34
C ARG A 337 34.69 -101.36 -120.94
N GLN A 338 33.87 -100.69 -120.11
CA GLN A 338 32.71 -99.91 -120.58
C GLN A 338 32.57 -98.51 -119.95
N ARG A 339 33.61 -97.96 -119.30
CA ARG A 339 33.51 -96.67 -118.55
C ARG A 339 34.55 -95.61 -118.92
N GLU A 340 35.12 -95.66 -120.12
CA GLU A 340 36.12 -94.68 -120.58
C GLU A 340 35.52 -93.52 -121.42
N GLU A 341 34.21 -93.50 -121.70
CA GLU A 341 33.64 -92.67 -122.79
C GLU A 341 32.77 -91.45 -122.37
N ASP A 342 32.43 -91.25 -121.09
CA ASP A 342 31.13 -90.61 -120.71
C ASP A 342 31.18 -89.34 -119.79
N ALA A 343 32.27 -88.56 -119.78
CA ALA A 343 32.65 -87.76 -118.58
C ALA A 343 32.51 -86.19 -118.59
N GLU A 344 32.01 -85.50 -119.61
CA GLU A 344 32.48 -84.11 -119.91
C GLU A 344 31.56 -82.87 -119.69
N VAL A 345 30.31 -82.97 -119.18
CA VAL A 345 29.26 -81.95 -119.57
C VAL A 345 28.80 -80.87 -118.54
N THR A 346 28.71 -81.09 -117.22
CA THR A 346 27.76 -80.32 -116.36
C THR A 346 28.36 -79.31 -115.36
N LEU A 347 28.33 -77.99 -115.66
CA LEU A 347 28.91 -76.94 -114.79
C LEU A 347 28.33 -75.50 -114.95
N LYS A 348 26.99 -75.27 -114.99
CA LYS A 348 26.47 -73.96 -115.50
C LYS A 348 25.10 -73.38 -115.04
N ALA A 349 24.71 -73.45 -113.76
CA ALA A 349 23.53 -72.70 -113.27
C ALA A 349 23.59 -72.35 -111.77
N ALA A 350 23.68 -71.06 -111.40
CA ALA A 350 23.90 -70.65 -110.00
C ALA A 350 23.35 -69.26 -109.56
N ASP A 351 22.63 -68.51 -110.40
CA ASP A 351 22.53 -67.04 -110.26
C ASP A 351 21.24 -66.46 -109.60
N ASP A 352 20.19 -67.24 -109.33
CA ASP A 352 18.82 -66.70 -109.12
C ASP A 352 18.45 -66.13 -107.71
N MET A 353 19.32 -66.18 -106.70
CA MET A 353 18.88 -66.05 -105.28
C MET A 353 18.75 -64.63 -104.66
N VAL A 354 18.87 -63.53 -105.42
CA VAL A 354 19.07 -62.17 -104.82
C VAL A 354 17.80 -61.30 -104.68
N ALA A 355 16.68 -61.66 -105.31
CA ALA A 355 15.59 -60.70 -105.58
C ALA A 355 14.64 -60.32 -104.40
N GLU A 356 14.45 -61.15 -103.38
CA GLU A 356 13.22 -61.09 -102.55
C GLU A 356 13.26 -60.18 -101.30
N ALA A 357 14.43 -59.67 -100.89
CA ALA A 357 14.62 -59.12 -99.53
C ALA A 357 14.05 -57.70 -99.27
N ALA A 358 13.87 -56.87 -100.30
CA ALA A 358 13.80 -55.41 -100.13
C ALA A 358 12.44 -54.81 -99.67
N ALA A 359 11.32 -55.55 -99.81
CA ALA A 359 10.00 -54.91 -99.90
C ALA A 359 9.28 -54.54 -98.58
N ARG A 360 9.75 -54.98 -97.39
CA ARG A 360 8.90 -55.03 -96.18
C ARG A 360 9.02 -53.87 -95.15
N MET A 361 10.00 -52.97 -95.22
CA MET A 361 10.29 -52.03 -94.10
C MET A 361 9.63 -50.62 -94.15
N ALA A 362 8.78 -50.30 -95.13
CA ALA A 362 8.52 -48.89 -95.50
C ALA A 362 7.21 -48.21 -95.01
N ARG A 363 6.36 -48.80 -94.14
CA ARG A 363 4.97 -48.28 -93.91
C ARG A 363 4.37 -48.36 -92.48
N ALA A 364 5.11 -48.01 -91.41
CA ALA A 364 4.60 -48.21 -90.03
C ALA A 364 4.71 -47.08 -88.99
N THR A 365 5.45 -45.98 -89.20
CA THR A 365 5.83 -45.11 -88.04
C THR A 365 5.91 -43.60 -88.33
N ASN A 366 4.76 -42.92 -88.53
CA ASN A 366 4.66 -41.47 -88.26
C ASN A 366 3.20 -40.98 -88.09
N ARG A 367 2.65 -40.97 -86.86
CA ARG A 367 1.30 -40.39 -86.58
C ARG A 367 0.96 -40.07 -85.12
N THR A 368 1.86 -40.30 -84.16
CA THR A 368 1.53 -40.32 -82.71
C THR A 368 1.96 -39.09 -81.91
N GLU A 369 2.92 -38.30 -82.38
CA GLU A 369 3.57 -37.26 -81.55
C GLU A 369 2.76 -35.96 -81.44
N GLN A 370 2.10 -35.53 -82.52
CA GLN A 370 1.35 -34.26 -82.57
C GLN A 370 0.10 -34.21 -81.66
N ALA A 371 -0.29 -35.31 -81.01
CA ALA A 371 -1.47 -35.39 -80.16
C ALA A 371 -1.26 -34.92 -78.70
N LEU A 372 -0.02 -34.86 -78.21
CA LEU A 372 0.27 -34.70 -76.78
C LEU A 372 0.36 -33.24 -76.31
N GLU A 373 0.86 -32.32 -77.15
CA GLU A 373 1.16 -30.95 -76.71
C GLU A 373 -0.09 -30.11 -76.40
N ARG A 374 -1.15 -30.25 -77.22
CA ARG A 374 -2.42 -29.50 -77.07
C ARG A 374 -3.14 -29.74 -75.73
N LYS A 375 -2.76 -30.75 -74.93
CA LYS A 375 -3.31 -30.98 -73.59
C LYS A 375 -2.62 -30.19 -72.47
N ARG A 376 -1.34 -29.80 -72.60
CA ARG A 376 -0.59 -29.15 -71.51
C ARG A 376 -1.03 -27.70 -71.28
N LEU A 377 -1.11 -26.90 -72.34
CA LEU A 377 -1.50 -25.47 -72.29
C LEU A 377 -2.90 -25.23 -71.70
N ARG A 378 -3.82 -26.19 -71.80
CA ARG A 378 -5.20 -26.06 -71.29
C ARG A 378 -5.36 -26.21 -69.77
N LEU A 379 -4.30 -26.58 -69.04
CA LEU A 379 -4.33 -26.74 -67.58
C LEU A 379 -3.76 -25.52 -66.84
N GLN A 380 -2.68 -24.91 -67.31
CA GLN A 380 -2.08 -23.72 -66.67
C GLN A 380 -3.08 -22.55 -66.58
N ALA A 381 -3.76 -22.21 -67.68
CA ALA A 381 -4.76 -21.13 -67.75
C ALA A 381 -6.03 -21.33 -66.88
N LYS A 382 -6.14 -22.46 -66.15
CA LYS A 382 -7.21 -22.70 -65.15
C LYS A 382 -6.78 -22.51 -63.70
N GLY A 383 -5.47 -22.45 -63.40
CA GLY A 383 -4.97 -22.14 -62.05
C GLY A 383 -5.15 -20.66 -61.72
N GLU A 384 -4.49 -19.80 -62.49
CA GLU A 384 -4.41 -18.34 -62.30
C GLU A 384 -5.77 -17.63 -62.07
N ARG A 385 -6.85 -18.15 -62.68
CA ARG A 385 -8.21 -17.63 -62.54
C ARG A 385 -8.90 -17.96 -61.20
N ARG A 386 -8.33 -18.85 -60.38
CA ARG A 386 -8.77 -19.12 -59.00
C ARG A 386 -8.02 -18.24 -58.02
N ASP A 387 -6.70 -18.22 -58.11
CA ASP A 387 -5.84 -17.51 -57.16
C ASP A 387 -6.14 -15.99 -57.14
N ALA A 388 -6.35 -15.40 -58.32
CA ALA A 388 -6.77 -14.01 -58.48
C ALA A 388 -8.17 -13.68 -57.87
N LYS A 389 -9.00 -14.70 -57.60
CA LYS A 389 -10.36 -14.56 -57.05
C LYS A 389 -10.36 -14.63 -55.53
N ASP A 390 -9.51 -15.46 -54.93
CA ASP A 390 -9.40 -15.58 -53.48
C ASP A 390 -8.51 -14.49 -52.86
N ALA A 391 -7.49 -13.99 -53.57
CA ALA A 391 -6.75 -12.79 -53.20
C ALA A 391 -7.67 -11.55 -53.02
N ARG A 392 -8.71 -11.42 -53.86
CA ARG A 392 -9.73 -10.35 -53.74
C ARG A 392 -10.68 -10.57 -52.55
N ARG A 393 -10.87 -11.81 -52.09
CA ARG A 393 -11.68 -12.14 -50.90
C ARG A 393 -10.94 -11.94 -49.58
N ALA A 394 -9.61 -12.02 -49.57
CA ALA A 394 -8.78 -11.70 -48.40
C ALA A 394 -8.86 -10.20 -48.05
N LYS A 395 -8.47 -9.30 -48.97
CA LYS A 395 -8.51 -7.83 -48.73
C LYS A 395 -9.89 -7.30 -48.36
N ALA A 396 -10.96 -7.91 -48.87
CA ALA A 396 -12.35 -7.54 -48.54
C ALA A 396 -12.82 -8.00 -47.13
N ARG A 397 -11.98 -8.72 -46.38
CA ARG A 397 -12.18 -9.06 -44.96
C ARG A 397 -11.35 -8.18 -44.03
N GLU A 398 -10.13 -7.82 -44.42
CA GLU A 398 -9.26 -6.90 -43.64
C GLU A 398 -9.90 -5.51 -43.51
N LEU A 399 -10.37 -4.91 -44.61
CA LEU A 399 -11.00 -3.59 -44.57
C LEU A 399 -12.27 -3.55 -43.69
N ARG A 400 -13.04 -4.64 -43.64
CA ARG A 400 -14.21 -4.77 -42.76
C ARG A 400 -13.89 -5.06 -41.29
N ALA A 401 -12.63 -5.34 -40.97
CA ALA A 401 -12.15 -5.41 -39.59
C ALA A 401 -11.65 -4.03 -39.10
N ALA A 402 -11.12 -3.19 -39.99
CA ALA A 402 -10.64 -1.84 -39.67
C ALA A 402 -11.80 -0.88 -39.30
N ASP A 403 -12.90 -0.89 -40.06
CA ASP A 403 -14.05 0.02 -39.89
C ASP A 403 -14.90 -0.23 -38.61
N ARG A 404 -14.38 -0.94 -37.60
CA ARG A 404 -15.04 -1.19 -36.31
C ARG A 404 -14.31 -0.58 -35.10
N ALA A 405 -13.31 0.26 -35.31
CA ALA A 405 -12.77 1.15 -34.29
C ALA A 405 -13.64 2.44 -34.20
N GLY A 406 -14.65 2.45 -33.31
CA GLY A 406 -15.77 3.41 -33.40
C GLY A 406 -16.41 3.89 -32.10
N LYS A 407 -15.62 4.12 -31.04
CA LYS A 407 -16.01 4.68 -29.70
C LYS A 407 -16.86 3.74 -28.81
N PRO A 408 -16.32 3.19 -27.71
CA PRO A 408 -17.12 2.57 -26.65
C PRO A 408 -17.87 3.63 -25.83
N ALA A 409 -19.09 3.30 -25.37
CA ALA A 409 -19.90 4.19 -24.56
C ALA A 409 -19.23 4.51 -23.20
N VAL A 410 -19.64 5.61 -22.57
CA VAL A 410 -19.17 5.96 -21.21
C VAL A 410 -19.57 4.85 -20.21
N ALA A 411 -20.76 4.27 -20.39
CA ALA A 411 -21.21 3.12 -19.60
C ALA A 411 -20.30 1.90 -19.74
N ASP A 412 -19.80 1.59 -20.94
CA ASP A 412 -18.88 0.45 -21.14
C ASP A 412 -17.49 0.75 -20.58
N ARG A 413 -16.98 1.98 -20.71
CA ARG A 413 -15.73 2.38 -20.04
C ARG A 413 -15.85 2.33 -18.51
N MET A 414 -17.00 2.72 -17.95
CA MET A 414 -17.30 2.55 -16.52
C MET A 414 -17.31 1.05 -16.14
N LYS A 415 -17.96 0.21 -16.96
CA LYS A 415 -18.13 -1.24 -16.71
C LYS A 415 -16.83 -2.03 -16.90
N GLU A 416 -15.97 -1.61 -17.82
CA GLU A 416 -14.65 -2.20 -18.07
C GLU A 416 -13.62 -1.72 -17.05
N PHE A 417 -13.65 -0.43 -16.66
CA PHE A 417 -12.87 0.06 -15.51
C PHE A 417 -13.28 -0.65 -14.22
N VAL A 418 -14.59 -0.83 -13.97
CA VAL A 418 -15.09 -1.61 -12.82
C VAL A 418 -14.75 -3.09 -12.96
N ARG A 419 -14.71 -3.69 -14.15
CA ARG A 419 -14.36 -5.11 -14.33
C ARG A 419 -12.85 -5.37 -14.14
N VAL A 420 -12.00 -4.53 -14.71
CA VAL A 420 -10.53 -4.61 -14.57
C VAL A 420 -10.09 -4.21 -13.16
N ASN A 421 -10.77 -3.24 -12.53
CA ASN A 421 -10.51 -2.88 -11.14
C ASN A 421 -11.37 -3.63 -10.12
N ALA A 422 -12.28 -4.55 -10.47
CA ALA A 422 -13.03 -5.33 -9.47
C ALA A 422 -12.10 -6.23 -8.65
N GLU A 423 -11.18 -6.92 -9.33
CA GLU A 423 -10.14 -7.73 -8.68
C GLU A 423 -9.19 -6.85 -7.85
N ARG A 424 -9.00 -5.58 -8.23
CA ARG A 424 -8.26 -4.60 -7.43
C ARG A 424 -9.06 -4.06 -6.25
N LEU A 425 -10.35 -3.75 -6.40
CA LEU A 425 -11.23 -3.23 -5.35
C LEU A 425 -11.45 -4.27 -4.24
N MET A 426 -11.56 -5.56 -4.58
CA MET A 426 -11.64 -6.63 -3.58
C MET A 426 -10.37 -6.74 -2.71
N VAL A 427 -9.22 -6.23 -3.18
CA VAL A 427 -7.94 -6.27 -2.46
C VAL A 427 -7.61 -4.91 -1.81
N VAL A 428 -7.94 -3.80 -2.49
CA VAL A 428 -7.72 -2.44 -2.01
C VAL A 428 -8.75 -2.03 -0.96
N GLY A 429 -10.03 -2.35 -1.14
CA GLY A 429 -11.11 -1.98 -0.22
C GLY A 429 -10.86 -2.39 1.24
N PRO A 430 -10.46 -3.65 1.52
CA PRO A 430 -10.08 -4.10 2.87
C PRO A 430 -8.84 -3.41 3.45
N ILE A 431 -7.99 -2.79 2.62
CA ILE A 431 -6.81 -2.03 3.06
C ILE A 431 -7.19 -0.56 3.29
N THR A 432 -8.02 0.04 2.44
CA THR A 432 -8.43 1.44 2.55
C THR A 432 -9.49 1.68 3.63
N ALA A 433 -10.30 0.69 4.00
CA ALA A 433 -11.31 0.86 5.05
C ALA A 433 -10.68 1.16 6.44
N PRO A 434 -9.65 0.43 6.92
CA PRO A 434 -8.88 0.83 8.09
C PRO A 434 -8.21 2.21 7.96
N MET A 435 -7.66 2.56 6.79
CA MET A 435 -7.05 3.88 6.56
C MET A 435 -8.06 5.02 6.67
N ALA A 436 -9.28 4.86 6.16
CA ALA A 436 -10.33 5.87 6.27
C ALA A 436 -10.74 6.13 7.74
N VAL A 437 -10.74 5.09 8.58
CA VAL A 437 -11.00 5.20 10.03
C VAL A 437 -9.79 5.78 10.78
N ALA A 438 -8.56 5.50 10.32
CA ALA A 438 -7.36 6.14 10.85
C ALA A 438 -7.32 7.64 10.51
N TRP A 439 -7.75 8.03 9.31
CA TRP A 439 -7.80 9.43 8.86
C TRP A 439 -8.76 10.28 9.71
N THR A 440 -9.95 9.76 10.05
CA THR A 440 -10.88 10.48 10.93
C THR A 440 -10.38 10.60 12.37
N GLY A 441 -9.68 9.58 12.89
CA GLY A 441 -9.01 9.65 14.20
C GLY A 441 -7.86 10.66 14.24
N GLN A 442 -7.04 10.73 13.20
CA GLN A 442 -5.93 11.70 13.09
C GLN A 442 -6.42 13.14 12.91
N ALA A 443 -7.50 13.35 12.14
CA ALA A 443 -8.13 14.67 12.02
C ALA A 443 -8.69 15.14 13.36
N GLY A 444 -9.43 14.27 14.06
CA GLY A 444 -9.93 14.54 15.42
C GLY A 444 -8.80 14.79 16.44
N PHE A 445 -7.68 14.07 16.35
CA PHE A 445 -6.50 14.33 17.19
C PHE A 445 -5.95 15.75 16.99
N ALA A 446 -5.83 16.21 15.73
CA ALA A 446 -5.35 17.55 15.44
C ALA A 446 -6.36 18.66 15.83
N GLU A 447 -7.66 18.37 15.78
CA GLU A 447 -8.71 19.30 16.20
C GLU A 447 -8.81 19.38 17.73
N ASP A 448 -9.09 18.24 18.40
CA ASP A 448 -9.43 18.19 19.82
C ASP A 448 -8.22 18.30 20.77
N ILE A 449 -7.00 17.95 20.32
CA ILE A 449 -5.80 17.88 21.19
C ILE A 449 -4.75 18.91 20.79
N LEU A 450 -4.57 19.20 19.50
CA LEU A 450 -3.66 20.27 19.05
C LEU A 450 -4.35 21.63 18.88
N GLY A 451 -5.70 21.69 18.88
CA GLY A 451 -6.46 22.92 18.72
C GLY A 451 -6.36 23.54 17.33
N TRP A 452 -6.03 22.75 16.30
CA TRP A 452 -5.84 23.24 14.93
C TRP A 452 -7.19 23.40 14.22
N VAL A 453 -7.32 24.44 13.40
CA VAL A 453 -8.55 24.65 12.60
C VAL A 453 -8.62 23.66 11.44
N VAL A 454 -9.84 23.19 11.14
CA VAL A 454 -10.20 22.14 10.16
C VAL A 454 -9.31 22.00 8.91
N PRO A 455 -8.99 23.06 8.12
CA PRO A 455 -8.12 22.88 6.96
C PRO A 455 -6.72 22.34 7.29
N PHE A 456 -6.17 22.67 8.47
CA PHE A 456 -4.89 22.13 8.93
C PHE A 456 -5.01 20.74 9.55
N THR A 457 -6.16 20.33 10.10
CA THR A 457 -6.37 18.97 10.64
C THR A 457 -6.44 17.94 9.51
N ILE A 458 -7.14 18.29 8.41
CA ILE A 458 -7.16 17.53 7.16
C ILE A 458 -5.75 17.45 6.56
N LEU A 459 -5.01 18.57 6.50
CA LEU A 459 -3.65 18.61 5.97
C LEU A 459 -2.66 17.79 6.82
N PHE A 460 -2.77 17.83 8.14
CA PHE A 460 -1.95 17.06 9.07
C PHE A 460 -2.08 15.55 8.82
N ALA A 461 -3.32 15.04 8.85
CA ALA A 461 -3.57 13.62 8.66
C ALA A 461 -3.23 13.17 7.23
N ALA A 462 -3.50 14.00 6.21
CA ALA A 462 -3.05 13.75 4.85
C ALA A 462 -1.51 13.68 4.75
N ALA A 463 -0.77 14.56 5.43
CA ALA A 463 0.69 14.53 5.45
C ALA A 463 1.26 13.31 6.21
N TRP A 464 0.59 12.86 7.28
CA TRP A 464 0.98 11.65 8.03
C TRP A 464 0.77 10.37 7.21
N GLU A 465 -0.41 10.21 6.60
CA GLU A 465 -0.70 9.09 5.72
C GLU A 465 0.18 9.11 4.46
N LEU A 466 0.44 10.28 3.86
CA LEU A 466 1.36 10.41 2.72
C LEU A 466 2.80 10.04 3.11
N SER A 467 3.26 10.42 4.30
CA SER A 467 4.58 10.03 4.82
C SER A 467 4.68 8.51 5.02
N THR A 468 3.64 7.91 5.61
CA THR A 468 3.53 6.45 5.81
C THR A 468 3.53 5.71 4.46
N ALA A 469 2.75 6.18 3.50
CA ALA A 469 2.69 5.64 2.14
C ALA A 469 4.01 5.82 1.37
N PHE A 470 4.70 6.96 1.54
CA PHE A 470 6.01 7.21 0.93
C PHE A 470 7.08 6.26 1.47
N VAL A 471 7.14 6.02 2.79
CA VAL A 471 8.07 5.05 3.38
C VAL A 471 7.73 3.62 2.94
N GLY A 472 6.44 3.28 2.84
CA GLY A 472 6.00 2.00 2.28
C GLY A 472 6.40 1.82 0.80
N TRP A 473 6.33 2.89 0.00
CA TRP A 473 6.81 2.92 -1.38
C TRP A 473 8.35 2.80 -1.48
N MET A 474 9.10 3.45 -0.58
CA MET A 474 10.56 3.31 -0.46
C MET A 474 10.96 1.87 -0.10
N TYR A 475 10.26 1.22 0.85
CA TYR A 475 10.44 -0.21 1.15
C TYR A 475 10.19 -1.08 -0.09
N HIS A 476 9.15 -0.76 -0.87
CA HIS A 476 8.85 -1.48 -2.11
C HIS A 476 9.94 -1.25 -3.18
N GLN A 477 10.48 -0.03 -3.32
CA GLN A 477 11.60 0.29 -4.21
C GLN A 477 12.87 -0.47 -3.82
N ALA A 478 13.26 -0.46 -2.55
CA ALA A 478 14.41 -1.20 -2.03
C ALA A 478 14.28 -2.72 -2.31
N ARG A 479 13.08 -3.28 -2.06
CA ARG A 479 12.76 -4.68 -2.42
C ARG A 479 12.76 -4.95 -3.93
N GLN A 480 12.62 -3.94 -4.79
CA GLN A 480 12.74 -4.08 -6.24
C GLN A 480 14.18 -3.95 -6.75
N SER A 481 15.05 -3.17 -6.09
CA SER A 481 16.49 -3.10 -6.42
C SER A 481 17.29 -4.29 -5.86
N GLY A 482 16.75 -4.99 -4.86
CA GLY A 482 17.38 -6.16 -4.23
C GLY A 482 18.04 -5.85 -2.88
N ASP A 483 17.87 -4.62 -2.37
CA ASP A 483 18.19 -4.25 -0.99
C ASP A 483 17.24 -4.98 -0.01
N ALA A 484 17.73 -5.22 1.21
CA ALA A 484 16.97 -5.87 2.28
C ALA A 484 15.70 -5.07 2.66
N GLY A 485 15.78 -3.74 2.55
CA GLY A 485 14.70 -2.80 2.86
C GLY A 485 14.29 -2.77 4.33
N THR A 486 15.12 -3.33 5.23
CA THR A 486 14.83 -3.47 6.66
C THR A 486 14.62 -2.14 7.35
N LEU A 487 15.44 -1.13 7.05
CA LEU A 487 15.29 0.22 7.59
C LEU A 487 13.92 0.82 7.23
N TYR A 488 13.55 0.83 5.95
CA TYR A 488 12.25 1.34 5.51
C TYR A 488 11.08 0.58 6.15
N ARG A 489 11.19 -0.75 6.30
CA ARG A 489 10.19 -1.58 6.98
C ARG A 489 10.02 -1.12 8.44
N VAL A 490 11.11 -0.97 9.19
CA VAL A 490 11.08 -0.47 10.58
C VAL A 490 10.47 0.93 10.63
N SER A 491 10.83 1.82 9.71
CA SER A 491 10.23 3.16 9.62
C SER A 491 8.72 3.10 9.36
N THR A 492 8.21 2.22 8.47
CA THR A 492 6.75 2.09 8.27
C THR A 492 6.04 1.61 9.53
N TRP A 493 6.65 0.70 10.29
CA TRP A 493 6.13 0.26 11.58
C TRP A 493 6.14 1.35 12.65
N ILE A 494 7.14 2.23 12.68
CA ILE A 494 7.17 3.42 13.55
C ILE A 494 6.01 4.36 13.22
N PHE A 495 5.77 4.66 11.93
CA PHE A 495 4.63 5.49 11.51
C PHE A 495 3.27 4.84 11.84
N ALA A 496 3.13 3.53 11.65
CA ALA A 496 1.91 2.80 12.00
C ALA A 496 1.64 2.78 13.52
N LEU A 497 2.68 2.65 14.35
CA LEU A 497 2.56 2.75 15.81
C LEU A 497 2.25 4.18 16.26
N GLY A 498 2.82 5.20 15.62
CA GLY A 498 2.47 6.60 15.87
C GLY A 498 1.02 6.92 15.52
N ALA A 499 0.53 6.45 14.37
CA ALA A 499 -0.89 6.54 13.99
C ALA A 499 -1.79 5.83 15.01
N ALA A 500 -1.43 4.61 15.43
CA ALA A 500 -2.18 3.87 16.44
C ALA A 500 -2.20 4.59 17.80
N ALA A 501 -1.11 5.24 18.20
CA ALA A 501 -1.02 6.00 19.45
C ALA A 501 -1.83 7.30 19.43
N MET A 502 -1.80 8.07 18.33
CA MET A 502 -2.66 9.26 18.17
C MET A 502 -4.15 8.88 18.16
N ASN A 503 -4.49 7.82 17.42
CA ASN A 503 -5.85 7.30 17.34
C ASN A 503 -6.34 6.69 18.67
N TYR A 504 -5.44 6.07 19.45
CA TYR A 504 -5.70 5.67 20.83
C TYR A 504 -5.99 6.89 21.71
N TRP A 505 -5.07 7.87 21.73
CA TRP A 505 -5.18 9.07 22.57
C TRP A 505 -6.50 9.80 22.29
N HIS A 506 -6.81 10.10 21.03
CA HIS A 506 -8.06 10.77 20.64
C HIS A 506 -9.31 10.04 21.16
N ALA A 507 -9.38 8.73 20.93
CA ALA A 507 -10.53 7.92 21.34
C ALA A 507 -10.51 7.49 22.82
N SER A 508 -9.47 7.84 23.58
CA SER A 508 -9.32 7.60 25.02
C SER A 508 -9.83 8.72 25.92
N GLY A 509 -10.33 9.81 25.32
CA GLY A 509 -10.92 10.93 26.06
C GLY A 509 -12.24 10.53 26.74
N GLU A 510 -12.28 10.56 28.08
CA GLU A 510 -13.51 10.47 28.87
C GLU A 510 -13.68 11.73 29.75
N PRO A 511 -14.90 12.30 29.85
CA PRO A 511 -15.17 13.44 30.72
C PRO A 511 -15.14 13.03 32.19
N VAL A 512 -14.42 13.78 33.03
CA VAL A 512 -14.36 13.53 34.48
C VAL A 512 -15.72 13.87 35.11
N PRO A 513 -16.46 12.91 35.70
CA PRO A 513 -17.82 13.14 36.15
C PRO A 513 -17.92 14.26 37.20
N GLY A 514 -18.77 15.26 36.93
CA GLY A 514 -18.96 16.40 37.81
C GLY A 514 -17.91 17.51 37.70
N SER A 515 -16.86 17.33 36.89
CA SER A 515 -16.02 18.44 36.47
C SER A 515 -16.78 19.33 35.48
N ARG A 516 -16.72 20.64 35.68
CA ARG A 516 -17.19 21.63 34.71
C ARG A 516 -16.23 22.81 34.71
N ILE A 517 -15.61 23.03 33.56
CA ILE A 517 -14.72 24.16 33.29
C ILE A 517 -15.49 25.09 32.36
N TRP A 518 -15.37 26.40 32.56
CA TRP A 518 -15.95 27.38 31.65
C TRP A 518 -14.98 27.64 30.51
N ASP A 519 -15.32 27.22 29.29
CA ASP A 519 -14.58 27.62 28.11
C ASP A 519 -15.00 29.05 27.71
N ALA A 520 -14.15 30.02 28.04
CA ALA A 520 -14.37 31.43 27.76
C ALA A 520 -14.30 31.80 26.26
N LYS A 521 -13.87 30.88 25.38
CA LYS A 521 -13.86 31.05 23.92
C LYS A 521 -15.09 30.44 23.26
N ALA A 522 -15.66 29.38 23.85
CA ALA A 522 -16.90 28.76 23.38
C ALA A 522 -18.18 29.31 24.04
N GLU A 523 -18.05 30.05 25.16
CA GLU A 523 -19.15 30.48 26.04
C GLU A 523 -20.01 29.30 26.55
N VAL A 524 -19.38 28.15 26.78
CA VAL A 524 -20.03 26.90 27.20
C VAL A 524 -19.28 26.27 28.38
N TRP A 525 -20.03 25.68 29.30
CA TRP A 525 -19.49 24.78 30.33
C TRP A 525 -19.10 23.44 29.70
N THR A 526 -17.80 23.21 29.53
CA THR A 526 -17.25 21.93 29.06
C THR A 526 -16.88 21.05 30.25
N GLU A 527 -17.01 19.73 30.08
CA GLU A 527 -16.54 18.77 31.09
C GLU A 527 -15.05 18.49 30.86
N GLN A 528 -14.26 18.34 31.93
CA GLN A 528 -12.83 18.16 31.82
C GLN A 528 -12.53 16.78 31.22
N ILE A 529 -12.08 16.75 29.96
CA ILE A 529 -11.67 15.50 29.31
C ILE A 529 -10.34 15.05 29.91
N THR A 530 -10.29 13.79 30.34
CA THR A 530 -9.05 13.09 30.67
C THR A 530 -8.79 12.01 29.63
N TYR A 531 -7.54 11.83 29.25
CA TYR A 531 -7.10 10.90 28.20
C TYR A 531 -6.37 9.68 28.80
N TRP A 532 -5.96 8.76 27.93
CA TRP A 532 -5.27 7.49 28.19
C TRP A 532 -6.14 6.33 28.72
N HIS A 533 -7.44 6.55 28.94
CA HIS A 533 -8.39 5.49 29.31
C HIS A 533 -8.49 4.39 28.26
N PHE A 534 -8.49 3.12 28.69
CA PHE A 534 -8.59 1.94 27.82
C PHE A 534 -10.04 1.71 27.35
N THR A 535 -10.65 2.73 26.74
CA THR A 535 -12.01 2.65 26.23
C THR A 535 -12.09 1.64 25.07
N PRO A 536 -13.23 0.94 24.87
CA PRO A 536 -13.40 0.06 23.71
C PRO A 536 -13.22 0.79 22.37
N LYS A 537 -13.50 2.10 22.33
CA LYS A 537 -13.25 2.97 21.18
C LYS A 537 -11.73 3.13 20.95
N ALA A 538 -10.97 3.52 21.97
CA ALA A 538 -9.53 3.71 21.91
C ALA A 538 -8.79 2.46 21.42
N VAL A 539 -9.12 1.31 22.01
CA VAL A 539 -8.53 0.01 21.63
C VAL A 539 -8.89 -0.37 20.19
N ALA A 540 -10.14 -0.16 19.76
CA ALA A 540 -10.57 -0.49 18.39
C ALA A 540 -9.89 0.40 17.32
N PHE A 541 -9.81 1.71 17.55
CA PHE A 541 -9.15 2.65 16.62
C PHE A 541 -7.63 2.39 16.52
N ALA A 542 -6.97 2.13 17.64
CA ALA A 542 -5.56 1.71 17.67
C ALA A 542 -5.33 0.39 16.93
N ALA A 543 -6.15 -0.62 17.21
CA ALA A 543 -6.05 -1.94 16.56
C ALA A 543 -6.30 -1.88 15.05
N MET A 544 -7.28 -1.10 14.58
CA MET A 544 -7.53 -0.92 13.14
C MET A 544 -6.33 -0.27 12.42
N SER A 545 -5.68 0.70 13.07
CA SER A 545 -4.46 1.34 12.54
C SER A 545 -3.33 0.32 12.32
N ILE A 546 -3.12 -0.58 13.29
CA ILE A 546 -2.13 -1.66 13.20
C ILE A 546 -2.54 -2.72 12.15
N VAL A 547 -3.82 -3.11 12.10
CA VAL A 547 -4.35 -4.09 11.15
C VAL A 547 -4.21 -3.62 9.70
N GLY A 548 -4.41 -2.33 9.42
CA GLY A 548 -4.15 -1.75 8.09
C GLY A 548 -2.71 -2.00 7.62
N MET A 549 -1.73 -1.76 8.50
CA MET A 549 -0.32 -2.03 8.22
C MET A 549 -0.01 -3.52 8.04
N VAL A 550 -0.59 -4.41 8.86
CA VAL A 550 -0.46 -5.88 8.70
C VAL A 550 -0.99 -6.33 7.33
N LEU A 551 -2.18 -5.88 6.94
CA LEU A 551 -2.79 -6.21 5.65
C LEU A 551 -1.95 -5.70 4.48
N TRP A 552 -1.43 -4.47 4.58
CA TRP A 552 -0.52 -3.90 3.58
C TRP A 552 0.79 -4.69 3.46
N GLU A 553 1.41 -5.09 4.58
CA GLU A 553 2.68 -5.83 4.53
C GLU A 553 2.51 -7.26 3.99
N LEU A 554 1.37 -7.90 4.29
CA LEU A 554 0.97 -9.17 3.66
C LEU A 554 0.76 -9.02 2.15
N TYR A 555 0.10 -7.95 1.71
CA TYR A 555 -0.13 -7.63 0.30
C TYR A 555 1.18 -7.33 -0.45
N ALA A 556 2.06 -6.49 0.12
CA ALA A 556 3.38 -6.20 -0.41
C ALA A 556 4.25 -7.48 -0.51
N SER A 557 4.17 -8.36 0.49
CA SER A 557 4.83 -9.66 0.48
C SER A 557 4.27 -10.61 -0.58
N LEU A 558 2.97 -10.56 -0.85
CA LEU A 558 2.31 -11.33 -1.92
C LEU A 558 2.75 -10.85 -3.30
N ILE A 559 2.79 -9.53 -3.54
CA ILE A 559 3.32 -8.92 -4.78
C ILE A 559 4.79 -9.31 -4.98
N HIS A 560 5.63 -9.13 -3.95
CA HIS A 560 7.06 -9.45 -4.06
C HIS A 560 7.29 -10.94 -4.33
N ARG A 561 6.54 -11.85 -3.67
CA ARG A 561 6.53 -13.28 -4.00
C ARG A 561 5.93 -13.60 -5.37
N ARG A 562 5.10 -12.74 -5.97
CA ARG A 562 4.65 -12.89 -7.37
C ARG A 562 5.78 -12.49 -8.33
N LYS A 563 6.35 -11.29 -8.18
CA LYS A 563 7.47 -10.81 -8.99
C LYS A 563 8.68 -11.76 -8.96
N LEU A 564 9.09 -12.25 -7.79
CA LEU A 564 10.18 -13.22 -7.67
C LEU A 564 9.96 -14.56 -8.42
N ARG A 565 8.70 -14.95 -8.70
CA ARG A 565 8.37 -16.13 -9.53
C ARG A 565 8.36 -15.82 -11.02
N GLU A 566 8.01 -14.59 -11.38
CA GLU A 566 8.08 -14.07 -12.74
C GLU A 566 9.55 -13.88 -13.17
N ASP A 567 10.38 -13.33 -12.28
CA ASP A 567 11.84 -13.22 -12.38
C ASP A 567 12.56 -14.58 -12.25
N GLY A 568 11.84 -15.68 -12.02
CA GLY A 568 12.39 -17.04 -11.88
C GLY A 568 13.22 -17.32 -10.62
N ARG A 569 13.48 -16.31 -9.78
CA ARG A 569 14.28 -16.40 -8.54
C ARG A 569 13.64 -17.25 -7.44
N VAL A 570 12.32 -17.40 -7.46
CA VAL A 570 11.55 -18.31 -6.60
C VAL A 570 10.81 -19.30 -7.50
N ALA A 571 10.82 -20.57 -7.11
CA ALA A 571 10.11 -21.63 -7.84
C ALA A 571 8.66 -21.21 -8.15
N LYS A 572 8.23 -21.41 -9.40
CA LYS A 572 6.87 -21.08 -9.86
C LYS A 572 5.84 -21.66 -8.89
N ALA A 573 4.79 -20.88 -8.61
CA ALA A 573 3.80 -21.25 -7.59
C ALA A 573 3.26 -22.66 -7.88
N ARG A 574 3.51 -23.61 -6.96
CA ARG A 574 3.03 -24.98 -7.07
C ARG A 574 1.50 -24.95 -7.25
N PRO A 575 0.94 -25.79 -8.14
CA PRO A 575 -0.47 -25.69 -8.51
C PRO A 575 -1.38 -25.89 -7.29
N SER A 576 -2.10 -24.83 -6.92
CA SER A 576 -3.04 -24.87 -5.79
C SER A 576 -4.28 -25.67 -6.16
N ILE A 577 -4.41 -26.86 -5.57
CA ILE A 577 -5.65 -27.64 -5.65
C ILE A 577 -6.72 -26.93 -4.83
N GLY A 578 -7.73 -26.36 -5.50
CA GLY A 578 -8.81 -25.63 -4.83
C GLY A 578 -9.60 -26.52 -3.86
N ALA A 579 -10.07 -25.96 -2.75
CA ALA A 579 -10.70 -26.69 -1.64
C ALA A 579 -11.84 -27.63 -2.07
N VAL A 580 -12.63 -27.24 -3.09
CA VAL A 580 -13.70 -28.07 -3.66
C VAL A 580 -13.16 -29.40 -4.23
N ARG A 581 -11.97 -29.40 -4.88
CA ARG A 581 -11.34 -30.63 -5.38
C ARG A 581 -10.83 -31.50 -4.23
N TRP A 582 -10.25 -30.90 -3.18
CA TRP A 582 -9.86 -31.61 -1.95
C TRP A 582 -11.04 -32.33 -1.29
N PHE A 583 -12.17 -31.64 -1.10
CA PHE A 583 -13.37 -32.21 -0.49
C PHE A 583 -14.02 -33.28 -1.39
N ARG A 584 -14.08 -33.05 -2.71
CA ARG A 584 -14.73 -33.97 -3.66
C ARG A 584 -13.90 -35.22 -3.96
N TYR A 585 -12.57 -35.10 -3.97
CA TYR A 585 -11.63 -36.17 -4.36
C TYR A 585 -10.36 -36.14 -3.49
N PRO A 586 -10.43 -36.47 -2.18
CA PRO A 586 -9.31 -36.30 -1.25
C PRO A 586 -8.08 -37.14 -1.61
N VAL A 587 -8.25 -38.43 -1.92
CA VAL A 587 -7.14 -39.33 -2.31
C VAL A 587 -6.46 -38.85 -3.60
N HIS A 588 -7.25 -38.37 -4.56
CA HIS A 588 -6.76 -37.89 -5.85
C HIS A 588 -6.00 -36.56 -5.71
N SER A 589 -6.52 -35.66 -4.86
CA SER A 589 -5.91 -34.38 -4.52
C SER A 589 -4.60 -34.57 -3.75
N PHE A 590 -4.58 -35.47 -2.75
CA PHE A 590 -3.37 -35.80 -2.02
C PHE A 590 -2.28 -36.39 -2.93
N THR A 591 -2.65 -37.30 -3.84
CA THR A 591 -1.69 -37.90 -4.78
C THR A 591 -1.15 -36.86 -5.77
N ALA A 592 -2.01 -35.97 -6.30
CA ALA A 592 -1.58 -34.88 -7.18
C ALA A 592 -0.69 -33.85 -6.47
N TRP A 593 -0.99 -33.55 -5.20
CA TRP A 593 -0.18 -32.67 -4.35
C TRP A 593 1.18 -33.29 -4.03
N SER A 594 1.21 -34.58 -3.65
CA SER A 594 2.45 -35.33 -3.39
C SER A 594 3.35 -35.40 -4.62
N LEU A 595 2.79 -35.70 -5.80
CA LEU A 595 3.54 -35.70 -7.06
C LEU A 595 4.04 -34.30 -7.44
N ALA A 596 3.26 -33.24 -7.19
CA ALA A 596 3.69 -31.85 -7.39
C ALA A 596 4.70 -31.34 -6.33
N ILE A 597 5.00 -32.15 -5.30
CA ILE A 597 6.13 -31.92 -4.38
C ILE A 597 7.39 -32.62 -4.89
N THR A 598 7.28 -33.86 -5.39
CA THR A 598 8.42 -34.70 -5.78
C THR A 598 8.91 -34.47 -7.21
N ASP A 599 8.03 -34.24 -8.19
CA ASP A 599 8.41 -33.93 -9.58
C ASP A 599 8.18 -32.44 -9.91
N ALA A 600 9.29 -31.70 -9.98
CA ALA A 600 9.31 -30.30 -10.37
C ALA A 600 8.82 -30.04 -11.82
N ARG A 601 8.64 -31.06 -12.67
CA ARG A 601 8.10 -30.94 -14.03
C ARG A 601 6.57 -30.81 -14.07
N LEU A 602 5.88 -31.14 -12.98
CA LEU A 602 4.42 -31.06 -12.82
C LEU A 602 3.95 -29.64 -12.47
N THR A 603 4.40 -28.65 -13.25
CA THR A 603 4.22 -27.21 -13.03
C THR A 603 2.79 -26.69 -13.22
N THR A 604 1.86 -27.52 -13.67
CA THR A 604 0.44 -27.15 -13.86
C THR A 604 -0.48 -28.14 -13.16
N LEU A 605 -1.64 -27.63 -12.69
CA LEU A 605 -2.62 -28.41 -11.93
C LEU A 605 -3.06 -29.65 -12.69
N ASP A 606 -3.34 -29.53 -13.98
CA ASP A 606 -3.84 -30.63 -14.79
C ASP A 606 -2.75 -31.66 -15.10
N ARG A 607 -1.46 -31.28 -15.20
CA ARG A 607 -0.35 -32.24 -15.28
C ARG A 607 -0.22 -33.06 -13.99
N ALA A 608 -0.22 -32.40 -12.84
CA ALA A 608 -0.20 -33.06 -11.54
C ALA A 608 -1.42 -33.98 -11.33
N TRP A 609 -2.60 -33.54 -11.77
CA TRP A 609 -3.84 -34.31 -11.70
C TRP A 609 -3.82 -35.52 -12.66
N THR A 610 -3.36 -35.38 -13.90
CA THR A 610 -3.21 -36.52 -14.83
C THR A 610 -2.16 -37.52 -14.35
N ALA A 611 -1.03 -37.07 -13.80
CA ALA A 611 0.00 -37.95 -13.23
C ALA A 611 -0.58 -38.76 -12.04
N ALA A 612 -1.31 -38.12 -11.14
CA ALA A 612 -2.00 -38.80 -10.04
C ALA A 612 -3.09 -39.77 -10.51
N ALA A 613 -3.77 -39.49 -11.63
CA ALA A 613 -4.75 -40.39 -12.21
C ALA A 613 -4.08 -41.66 -12.77
N ALA A 614 -2.91 -41.53 -13.40
CA ALA A 614 -2.11 -42.67 -13.85
C ALA A 614 -1.62 -43.50 -12.64
N GLU A 615 -1.01 -42.87 -11.63
CA GLU A 615 -0.49 -43.62 -10.48
C GLU A 615 -1.59 -44.31 -9.66
N LEU A 616 -2.77 -43.67 -9.49
CA LEU A 616 -3.91 -44.33 -8.83
C LEU A 616 -4.52 -45.45 -9.68
N ALA A 617 -4.43 -45.37 -11.02
CA ALA A 617 -4.82 -46.48 -11.89
C ALA A 617 -3.83 -47.65 -11.79
N ASP A 618 -2.52 -47.39 -11.78
CA ASP A 618 -1.50 -48.43 -11.66
C ASP A 618 -1.52 -49.09 -10.27
N ARG A 619 -1.62 -48.30 -9.18
CA ARG A 619 -1.83 -48.80 -7.81
C ARG A 619 -3.11 -49.64 -7.69
N ARG A 620 -4.17 -49.34 -8.46
CA ARG A 620 -5.38 -50.16 -8.55
C ARG A 620 -5.14 -51.44 -9.35
N ALA A 621 -4.50 -51.37 -10.51
CA ALA A 621 -4.22 -52.51 -11.38
C ALA A 621 -3.35 -53.58 -10.70
N VAL A 622 -2.35 -53.16 -9.93
CA VAL A 622 -1.55 -54.04 -9.06
C VAL A 622 -2.45 -54.70 -8.01
N ARG A 623 -3.29 -53.93 -7.30
CA ARG A 623 -4.19 -54.47 -6.27
C ARG A 623 -5.24 -55.45 -6.82
N THR A 624 -5.67 -55.29 -8.07
CA THR A 624 -6.66 -56.17 -8.71
C THR A 624 -6.04 -57.32 -9.53
N GLY A 625 -4.72 -57.54 -9.45
CA GLY A 625 -4.03 -58.60 -10.19
C GLY A 625 -4.04 -58.45 -11.72
N LEU A 626 -4.45 -57.29 -12.24
CA LEU A 626 -4.63 -57.01 -13.67
C LEU A 626 -3.40 -56.36 -14.32
N ALA A 627 -2.27 -56.35 -13.62
CA ALA A 627 -1.00 -55.76 -14.09
C ALA A 627 -0.26 -56.58 -15.17
N LEU A 628 -0.97 -57.39 -15.96
CA LEU A 628 -0.40 -58.18 -17.05
C LEU A 628 -0.31 -57.35 -18.34
N HIS A 629 0.93 -57.14 -18.79
CA HIS A 629 1.29 -56.70 -20.16
C HIS A 629 0.76 -55.34 -20.65
N ARG A 630 0.87 -54.27 -19.84
CA ARG A 630 0.95 -52.91 -20.42
C ARG A 630 2.40 -52.57 -20.76
N ILE A 631 2.82 -52.87 -21.99
CA ILE A 631 4.11 -52.40 -22.52
C ILE A 631 4.05 -50.88 -22.65
N VAL A 632 4.67 -50.17 -21.70
CA VAL A 632 4.85 -48.71 -21.77
C VAL A 632 5.95 -48.43 -22.79
N VAL A 633 5.56 -48.23 -24.05
CA VAL A 633 6.45 -47.65 -25.06
C VAL A 633 6.78 -46.22 -24.61
N PRO A 634 8.05 -45.90 -24.29
CA PRO A 634 8.39 -44.55 -23.85
C PRO A 634 8.22 -43.60 -25.03
N ARG A 635 7.22 -42.71 -24.94
CA ARG A 635 7.07 -41.59 -25.87
C ARG A 635 8.17 -40.57 -25.57
N VAL A 636 9.32 -40.75 -26.23
CA VAL A 636 10.38 -39.74 -26.31
C VAL A 636 9.74 -38.45 -26.83
N ALA A 637 9.93 -37.34 -26.12
CA ALA A 637 9.46 -36.03 -26.57
C ALA A 637 10.23 -35.62 -27.82
N ALA A 638 9.52 -35.11 -28.83
CA ALA A 638 10.08 -34.87 -30.16
C ALA A 638 10.90 -33.57 -30.28
N ASP A 639 11.03 -32.82 -29.19
CA ASP A 639 11.42 -31.40 -29.22
C ASP A 639 12.93 -31.16 -29.00
N ASP A 640 13.69 -32.15 -28.49
CA ASP A 640 15.07 -31.98 -28.02
C ASP A 640 16.18 -32.48 -28.98
N TYR A 641 15.85 -33.00 -30.18
CA TYR A 641 16.84 -33.54 -31.12
C TYR A 641 16.72 -32.97 -32.53
N GLY A 642 17.62 -32.04 -32.88
CA GLY A 642 17.82 -31.59 -34.26
C GLY A 642 18.45 -32.67 -35.17
N PRO A 643 18.36 -32.53 -36.51
CA PRO A 643 18.61 -33.61 -37.48
C PRO A 643 20.09 -34.03 -37.66
N ALA A 644 21.01 -33.63 -36.78
CA ALA A 644 22.45 -33.92 -36.85
C ALA A 644 22.90 -35.09 -35.94
N GLY A 645 22.00 -35.72 -35.20
CA GLY A 645 22.33 -36.61 -34.06
C GLY A 645 22.30 -38.13 -34.29
N ILE A 646 22.30 -38.63 -35.53
CA ILE A 646 22.16 -40.08 -35.81
C ILE A 646 23.50 -40.70 -36.23
N PRO A 647 24.24 -41.41 -35.34
CA PRO A 647 25.45 -42.12 -35.72
C PRO A 647 25.12 -43.38 -36.56
N THR A 648 25.64 -43.45 -37.78
CA THR A 648 25.46 -44.59 -38.68
C THR A 648 26.42 -45.72 -38.30
N VAL A 649 25.91 -46.90 -37.91
CA VAL A 649 26.75 -48.03 -37.46
C VAL A 649 26.29 -49.37 -38.06
N LEU A 650 27.23 -50.01 -38.78
CA LEU A 650 27.28 -51.43 -39.16
C LEU A 650 26.09 -52.04 -39.93
N THR A 651 26.14 -51.91 -41.27
CA THR A 651 25.63 -52.93 -42.18
C THR A 651 26.46 -54.22 -42.06
N LEU A 652 25.83 -55.35 -41.69
CA LEU A 652 26.53 -56.63 -41.57
C LEU A 652 26.67 -57.31 -42.94
N THR A 653 27.89 -57.39 -43.48
CA THR A 653 28.19 -58.14 -44.70
C THR A 653 28.22 -59.65 -44.42
N ARG A 654 27.53 -60.45 -45.25
CA ARG A 654 27.64 -61.91 -45.27
C ARG A 654 27.99 -62.38 -46.68
N THR A 655 29.14 -63.02 -46.82
CA THR A 655 29.67 -63.55 -48.09
C THR A 655 29.23 -65.00 -48.36
N ASP A 656 29.67 -65.52 -49.50
CA ASP A 656 29.83 -66.93 -49.84
C ASP A 656 28.58 -67.75 -50.20
N ARG A 657 28.18 -67.64 -51.48
CA ARG A 657 28.09 -68.83 -52.35
C ARG A 657 28.27 -68.49 -53.83
N HIS A 658 29.13 -69.22 -54.54
CA HIS A 658 29.28 -69.14 -56.00
C HIS A 658 28.33 -70.11 -56.72
N GLY A 659 27.83 -69.69 -57.89
CA GLY A 659 27.05 -70.45 -58.88
C GLY A 659 26.81 -69.58 -60.12
N PRO A 660 26.93 -70.10 -61.36
CA PRO A 660 27.14 -69.23 -62.54
C PRO A 660 25.87 -68.80 -63.29
N LEU A 661 25.89 -67.52 -63.71
CA LEU A 661 25.40 -66.95 -64.98
C LEU A 661 24.16 -67.53 -65.67
N GLU A 662 23.10 -66.71 -65.75
CA GLU A 662 22.43 -66.43 -67.04
C GLU A 662 21.76 -65.02 -67.04
N SER A 663 21.22 -64.60 -68.19
CA SER A 663 21.05 -63.18 -68.59
C SER A 663 19.88 -62.38 -67.96
N PRO A 664 19.94 -61.02 -67.97
CA PRO A 664 19.02 -60.16 -67.22
C PRO A 664 17.72 -59.78 -67.93
N ALA A 665 16.64 -59.56 -67.16
CA ALA A 665 15.38 -58.97 -67.63
C ALA A 665 14.80 -57.97 -66.59
N PRO A 666 14.33 -56.77 -67.00
CA PRO A 666 13.85 -55.74 -66.05
C PRO A 666 12.36 -55.92 -65.68
N VAL A 667 12.06 -56.04 -64.39
CA VAL A 667 10.68 -56.19 -63.87
C VAL A 667 10.21 -54.91 -63.16
N ARG A 668 8.93 -54.58 -63.32
CA ARG A 668 8.28 -53.35 -62.83
C ARG A 668 8.05 -53.33 -61.31
N PRO A 669 7.94 -52.14 -60.68
CA PRO A 669 7.55 -52.01 -59.27
C PRO A 669 6.10 -52.46 -59.04
N VAL A 670 5.87 -53.14 -57.91
CA VAL A 670 4.54 -53.64 -57.49
C VAL A 670 3.83 -52.62 -56.60
N GLN A 671 2.54 -52.40 -56.88
CA GLN A 671 1.69 -51.47 -56.14
C GLN A 671 1.31 -52.02 -54.75
N HIS A 672 1.22 -51.16 -53.75
CA HIS A 672 0.67 -51.51 -52.44
C HIS A 672 -0.87 -51.50 -52.49
N GLY A 673 -1.47 -52.66 -52.76
CA GLY A 673 -2.89 -52.93 -52.53
C GLY A 673 -3.11 -53.53 -51.14
N GLY A 674 -3.85 -52.85 -50.28
CA GLY A 674 -4.19 -53.36 -48.95
C GLY A 674 -5.34 -54.37 -48.99
N ASN A 675 -5.36 -55.29 -48.03
CA ASN A 675 -6.52 -56.13 -47.70
C ASN A 675 -6.62 -56.31 -46.19
N ALA A 676 -7.84 -56.25 -45.65
CA ALA A 676 -8.11 -56.50 -44.24
C ALA A 676 -8.19 -58.00 -43.96
N VAL A 677 -7.59 -58.45 -42.85
CA VAL A 677 -7.64 -59.86 -42.41
C VAL A 677 -8.66 -60.02 -41.29
N ARG A 678 -9.34 -61.16 -41.30
CA ARG A 678 -10.60 -61.47 -40.61
C ARG A 678 -10.32 -62.21 -39.30
N SER A 679 -11.03 -61.87 -38.23
CA SER A 679 -10.96 -62.59 -36.95
C SER A 679 -11.45 -64.04 -37.08
N GLY A 680 -10.72 -64.98 -36.50
CA GLY A 680 -11.04 -66.42 -36.41
C GLY A 680 -10.35 -67.03 -35.18
N PRO A 681 -10.84 -68.14 -34.61
CA PRO A 681 -10.79 -68.32 -33.15
C PRO A 681 -9.80 -69.37 -32.62
N THR A 682 -9.57 -69.29 -31.29
CA THR A 682 -9.24 -70.35 -30.31
C THR A 682 -8.89 -71.76 -30.86
N GLU A 683 -7.78 -72.40 -30.49
CA GLU A 683 -7.39 -72.74 -29.11
C GLU A 683 -5.90 -73.13 -28.91
N ARG A 684 -5.44 -72.99 -27.65
CA ARG A 684 -4.47 -73.84 -26.91
C ARG A 684 -2.95 -73.91 -27.24
N HIS A 685 -2.21 -74.07 -26.13
CA HIS A 685 -0.85 -74.59 -25.93
C HIS A 685 0.33 -73.96 -26.70
N ALA A 686 1.02 -73.02 -26.03
CA ALA A 686 2.41 -72.65 -26.31
C ALA A 686 3.31 -73.09 -25.14
N VAL A 687 4.46 -73.67 -25.43
CA VAL A 687 5.46 -74.14 -24.44
C VAL A 687 6.46 -73.02 -24.13
N HIS A 688 6.82 -72.85 -22.86
CA HIS A 688 7.79 -71.82 -22.44
C HIS A 688 9.23 -72.24 -22.75
N GLY A 689 9.90 -71.48 -23.63
CA GLY A 689 11.36 -71.52 -23.82
C GLY A 689 12.02 -70.22 -23.34
N PRO A 690 13.04 -70.25 -22.46
CA PRO A 690 13.64 -69.05 -21.90
C PRO A 690 14.63 -68.38 -22.85
N VAL A 691 14.20 -67.31 -23.53
CA VAL A 691 15.11 -66.45 -24.33
C VAL A 691 15.85 -65.48 -23.41
N ARG A 692 17.19 -65.53 -23.45
CA ARG A 692 18.06 -64.61 -22.69
C ARG A 692 17.95 -63.19 -23.25
N THR A 693 17.69 -62.21 -22.40
CA THR A 693 17.91 -60.79 -22.71
C THR A 693 19.39 -60.43 -22.57
N ALA A 694 19.88 -59.55 -23.44
CA ALA A 694 21.27 -59.07 -23.39
C ALA A 694 21.47 -58.06 -22.24
N GLY A 695 22.69 -58.00 -21.71
CA GLY A 695 23.03 -57.11 -20.60
C GLY A 695 23.03 -55.63 -21.00
N ALA A 696 22.58 -54.76 -20.09
CA ALA A 696 22.82 -53.33 -20.18
C ALA A 696 24.31 -53.03 -19.90
N THR A 697 24.89 -52.11 -20.65
CA THR A 697 26.30 -51.70 -20.47
C THR A 697 26.46 -50.77 -19.28
N ASP A 698 27.37 -51.15 -18.36
CA ASP A 698 27.85 -50.27 -17.29
C ASP A 698 28.57 -49.03 -17.87
N ARG A 699 28.54 -47.92 -17.12
CA ARG A 699 29.16 -46.64 -17.47
C ARG A 699 29.83 -45.99 -16.25
N THR A 700 30.71 -46.76 -15.62
CA THR A 700 31.71 -46.25 -14.68
C THR A 700 32.81 -45.47 -15.43
N GLY A 701 33.13 -44.24 -14.98
CA GLY A 701 34.15 -43.41 -15.63
C GLY A 701 34.04 -41.91 -15.39
N GLY A 702 34.48 -41.43 -14.22
CA GLY A 702 34.61 -40.00 -13.92
C GLY A 702 35.41 -39.79 -12.62
N PRO A 703 36.63 -39.25 -12.65
CA PRO A 703 37.47 -39.15 -11.46
C PRO A 703 37.02 -38.03 -10.52
N ALA A 704 37.17 -38.26 -9.22
CA ALA A 704 36.94 -37.23 -8.20
C ALA A 704 37.97 -36.10 -8.34
N ARG A 705 37.53 -34.84 -8.19
CA ARG A 705 38.43 -33.72 -7.95
C ARG A 705 38.88 -33.74 -6.49
N ALA A 706 40.19 -33.83 -6.27
CA ALA A 706 40.75 -33.53 -4.96
C ALA A 706 40.50 -32.05 -4.62
N LEU A 707 40.22 -31.78 -3.35
CA LEU A 707 40.35 -30.44 -2.78
C LEU A 707 41.71 -30.38 -2.10
N GLU A 708 42.52 -29.39 -2.46
CA GLU A 708 43.84 -29.18 -1.87
C GLU A 708 43.70 -28.63 -0.43
N ALA A 709 44.51 -29.15 0.49
CA ALA A 709 44.60 -28.61 1.84
C ALA A 709 45.58 -27.42 1.85
N GLY A 710 45.09 -26.23 2.23
CA GLY A 710 45.94 -25.07 2.53
C GLY A 710 46.60 -25.21 3.92
N PRO A 711 47.85 -24.77 4.12
CA PRO A 711 48.63 -25.11 5.32
C PRO A 711 48.44 -24.16 6.51
N ASP A 712 48.65 -24.70 7.71
CA ASP A 712 48.76 -23.94 8.96
C ASP A 712 49.97 -22.98 9.00
N ARG A 713 49.81 -21.80 9.63
CA ARG A 713 50.86 -21.04 10.33
C ARG A 713 50.25 -19.94 11.23
N PRO A 714 50.99 -19.31 12.18
CA PRO A 714 50.57 -19.38 13.58
C PRO A 714 50.43 -18.01 14.29
N GLN A 715 50.37 -18.07 15.63
CA GLN A 715 50.02 -17.00 16.58
C GLN A 715 50.98 -15.79 16.65
N GLY A 716 50.43 -14.68 17.18
CA GLY A 716 51.13 -13.47 17.65
C GLY A 716 50.56 -12.18 17.03
N ALA A 717 50.48 -11.03 17.70
CA ALA A 717 50.62 -10.72 19.13
C ALA A 717 49.95 -9.36 19.43
N ASP A 718 50.04 -8.87 20.67
CA ASP A 718 49.35 -7.70 21.23
C ASP A 718 49.51 -6.36 20.46
N LEU A 719 48.51 -5.46 20.54
CA LEU A 719 48.57 -4.19 21.31
C LEU A 719 47.27 -3.33 21.14
N PRO A 720 46.97 -2.36 22.04
CA PRO A 720 45.66 -1.70 22.12
C PRO A 720 45.60 -0.19 21.78
N THR A 721 44.46 0.24 21.24
CA THR A 721 43.88 1.62 21.21
C THR A 721 42.37 1.48 20.96
N GLY A 722 41.42 2.30 21.43
CA GLY A 722 41.39 3.53 22.23
C GLY A 722 39.90 4.01 22.29
N PRO A 723 39.46 4.82 23.27
CA PRO A 723 38.02 4.89 23.61
C PRO A 723 37.19 6.03 22.96
N GLY A 724 35.87 5.80 22.86
CA GLY A 724 34.82 6.84 22.80
C GLY A 724 33.91 6.79 21.54
N PRO A 725 32.79 7.56 21.52
CA PRO A 725 32.16 8.32 22.61
C PRO A 725 30.71 7.87 22.92
N ASP A 726 30.15 8.36 24.03
CA ASP A 726 28.83 7.99 24.55
C ASP A 726 27.62 8.37 23.65
N ARG A 727 26.55 7.57 23.74
CA ARG A 727 25.17 7.99 23.48
C ARG A 727 24.24 7.38 24.52
N GLY A 728 23.61 8.24 25.33
CA GLY A 728 22.83 7.84 26.49
C GLY A 728 21.54 7.07 26.17
N SER A 729 21.17 6.17 27.07
CA SER A 729 19.92 5.40 27.06
C SER A 729 18.72 6.29 27.42
N ARG A 730 17.67 6.26 26.59
CA ARG A 730 16.39 6.93 26.87
C ARG A 730 15.39 5.96 27.47
N THR A 731 15.26 5.95 28.79
CA THR A 731 14.27 5.16 29.53
C THR A 731 12.87 5.78 29.44
N VAL A 732 11.85 4.92 29.46
CA VAL A 732 10.43 5.27 29.67
C VAL A 732 9.84 4.14 30.52
N PRO A 733 9.18 4.42 31.66
CA PRO A 733 8.70 3.38 32.57
C PRO A 733 7.40 2.72 32.09
N ALA A 734 7.11 1.53 32.62
CA ALA A 734 5.84 0.84 32.46
C ALA A 734 5.22 0.58 33.84
N SER A 735 3.92 0.85 33.99
CA SER A 735 3.17 0.60 35.22
C SER A 735 1.88 -0.16 34.93
N GLN A 736 1.76 -1.39 35.42
CA GLN A 736 0.51 -2.16 35.40
C GLN A 736 -0.19 -2.05 36.75
N GLY A 737 -1.53 -1.90 36.73
CA GLY A 737 -2.39 -1.84 37.90
C GLY A 737 -3.66 -2.69 37.70
N PRO A 738 -4.26 -3.27 38.76
CA PRO A 738 -5.04 -4.49 38.62
C PRO A 738 -6.55 -4.28 38.35
N ALA A 739 -7.17 -5.30 37.77
CA ALA A 739 -8.60 -5.34 37.44
C ALA A 739 -9.48 -5.74 38.64
N VAL A 740 -10.70 -5.17 38.70
CA VAL A 740 -11.79 -5.58 39.59
C VAL A 740 -13.07 -5.79 38.76
N GLY A 741 -13.76 -6.92 38.95
CA GLY A 741 -14.85 -7.34 38.06
C GLY A 741 -16.26 -7.21 38.66
N ARG A 742 -17.14 -6.49 37.93
CA ARG A 742 -18.62 -6.53 37.87
C ARG A 742 -19.04 -5.37 36.94
N GLY A 743 -19.91 -5.48 35.94
CA GLY A 743 -20.80 -6.57 35.53
C GLY A 743 -22.27 -6.21 35.75
N VAL A 744 -22.94 -5.63 34.75
CA VAL A 744 -24.42 -5.42 34.71
C VAL A 744 -24.92 -5.20 33.27
N THR A 745 -26.24 -5.31 33.09
CA THR A 745 -27.06 -5.43 31.86
C THR A 745 -26.82 -4.46 30.70
N VAL A 746 -27.02 -4.97 29.48
CA VAL A 746 -27.28 -4.22 28.23
C VAL A 746 -28.63 -3.50 28.26
N ARG A 747 -28.71 -2.30 27.67
CA ARG A 747 -29.97 -1.72 27.15
C ARG A 747 -29.72 -0.93 25.85
N THR A 748 -30.75 -0.86 25.01
CA THR A 748 -30.70 -0.33 23.64
C THR A 748 -31.46 0.99 23.48
N GLY A 749 -31.02 1.82 22.54
CA GLY A 749 -31.67 3.06 22.09
C GLY A 749 -30.62 3.88 21.32
N GLU A 750 -30.52 3.88 20.00
CA GLU A 750 -31.48 4.31 18.95
C GLU A 750 -31.31 5.80 18.59
N ALA A 751 -31.54 6.17 17.33
CA ALA A 751 -30.91 7.35 16.71
C ALA A 751 -31.88 8.30 15.98
N ALA A 752 -31.53 9.58 16.01
CA ALA A 752 -32.00 10.67 15.13
C ALA A 752 -30.78 11.59 14.88
N ALA A 753 -30.38 11.93 13.66
CA ALA A 753 -31.04 12.74 12.62
C ALA A 753 -31.02 14.26 12.94
N GLY A 754 -30.52 15.07 12.00
CA GLY A 754 -30.33 16.53 12.12
C GLY A 754 -31.59 17.34 11.79
N PRO A 755 -31.55 18.43 10.97
CA PRO A 755 -30.48 18.89 10.07
C PRO A 755 -30.31 20.45 10.02
N GLN A 756 -29.80 20.96 8.88
CA GLN A 756 -30.02 22.28 8.24
C GLN A 756 -28.92 23.37 8.22
N ASP A 757 -28.82 23.98 7.03
CA ASP A 757 -27.87 25.00 6.58
C ASP A 757 -28.47 26.42 6.58
N ALA A 758 -27.62 27.44 6.72
CA ALA A 758 -27.71 28.78 6.11
C ALA A 758 -26.32 29.46 6.28
N ASP A 759 -25.54 29.70 5.22
CA ASP A 759 -25.73 30.68 4.14
C ASP A 759 -25.60 32.15 4.59
N ARG A 760 -24.52 32.82 4.14
CA ARG A 760 -24.43 34.28 4.11
C ARG A 760 -23.31 34.82 3.19
N THR A 761 -23.71 35.63 2.23
CA THR A 761 -22.92 36.68 1.57
C THR A 761 -22.69 37.87 2.54
N GLY A 762 -21.81 38.84 2.30
CA GLY A 762 -20.85 39.11 1.20
C GLY A 762 -20.40 40.58 1.22
N SER A 763 -19.46 40.98 0.35
CA SER A 763 -19.01 42.38 0.08
C SER A 763 -18.34 43.14 1.25
N GLU A 764 -17.52 44.20 1.06
CA GLU A 764 -16.72 44.73 -0.06
C GLU A 764 -15.72 45.78 0.50
N HIS A 765 -14.52 45.94 -0.08
CA HIS A 765 -13.91 47.25 -0.42
C HIS A 765 -12.53 47.09 -1.11
N PRO A 766 -12.16 47.95 -2.09
CA PRO A 766 -10.84 47.95 -2.74
C PRO A 766 -9.98 49.20 -2.42
N GLU A 767 -8.66 49.08 -2.58
CA GLU A 767 -7.73 50.19 -2.91
C GLU A 767 -6.67 49.70 -3.91
N GLU A 768 -6.08 50.62 -4.67
CA GLU A 768 -5.15 50.38 -5.78
C GLU A 768 -3.68 50.66 -5.39
N LEU A 769 -2.71 50.02 -6.07
CA LEU A 769 -1.76 50.72 -6.98
C LEU A 769 -0.60 49.83 -7.49
N ASP A 770 -0.29 50.01 -8.78
CA ASP A 770 0.97 49.79 -9.54
C ASP A 770 1.89 48.55 -9.31
N GLY A 771 2.21 47.84 -10.40
CA GLY A 771 3.08 46.64 -10.35
C GLY A 771 3.86 46.18 -11.60
N VAL A 772 3.57 46.68 -12.83
CA VAL A 772 4.32 46.40 -14.10
C VAL A 772 4.23 44.93 -14.62
N PRO A 773 4.16 44.66 -15.96
CA PRO A 773 3.64 43.38 -16.46
C PRO A 773 4.68 42.27 -16.72
N GLY A 774 4.25 41.02 -16.51
CA GLY A 774 4.91 39.77 -16.95
C GLY A 774 3.86 38.77 -17.48
N PRO A 775 4.21 37.87 -18.42
CA PRO A 775 3.23 37.21 -19.30
C PRO A 775 2.50 36.00 -18.70
N ASP A 776 1.34 35.70 -19.29
CA ASP A 776 0.39 34.65 -18.89
C ASP A 776 1.02 33.26 -18.67
N ARG A 777 0.55 32.59 -17.61
CA ARG A 777 0.73 31.15 -17.41
C ARG A 777 -0.51 30.53 -16.77
N GLY A 778 -1.56 30.33 -17.55
CA GLY A 778 -2.72 29.56 -17.13
C GLY A 778 -2.35 28.08 -16.93
N GLU A 779 -2.48 27.58 -15.70
CA GLU A 779 -2.22 26.17 -15.37
C GLU A 779 -3.45 25.28 -15.62
N ASP A 780 -3.91 25.22 -16.87
CA ASP A 780 -4.77 24.14 -17.34
C ASP A 780 -3.96 22.84 -17.35
N GLY A 781 -4.05 22.06 -16.26
CA GLY A 781 -3.29 20.84 -15.98
C GLY A 781 -3.63 19.62 -16.86
N SER A 782 -3.79 19.83 -18.17
CA SER A 782 -3.96 18.77 -19.16
C SER A 782 -2.59 18.16 -19.52
N PRO A 783 -2.44 16.82 -19.56
CA PRO A 783 -1.13 16.20 -19.79
C PRO A 783 -0.60 16.46 -21.21
N ASP A 784 0.50 17.22 -21.27
CA ASP A 784 1.21 17.66 -22.48
C ASP A 784 1.63 16.47 -23.39
N PHE A 785 0.78 16.14 -24.37
CA PHE A 785 1.04 15.11 -25.38
C PHE A 785 2.08 15.59 -26.40
N ARG A 786 3.34 15.65 -25.98
CA ARG A 786 4.48 15.97 -26.85
C ARG A 786 4.58 14.98 -28.00
N VAL A 787 4.15 15.42 -29.18
CA VAL A 787 4.26 14.68 -30.43
C VAL A 787 5.73 14.55 -30.81
N ILE A 788 6.35 13.42 -30.49
CA ILE A 788 7.76 13.16 -30.82
C ILE A 788 7.89 13.00 -32.34
N THR A 789 8.49 14.01 -32.99
CA THR A 789 8.81 13.98 -34.41
C THR A 789 10.02 13.07 -34.67
N LEU A 790 9.73 11.84 -35.12
CA LEU A 790 10.73 10.87 -35.55
C LEU A 790 11.40 11.32 -36.85
N THR A 791 12.74 11.43 -36.84
CA THR A 791 13.53 11.59 -38.06
C THR A 791 13.40 10.36 -38.95
N ASP A 792 13.71 10.48 -40.24
CA ASP A 792 13.54 9.37 -41.18
C ASP A 792 14.47 8.17 -40.85
N LEU A 793 15.68 8.42 -40.34
CA LEU A 793 16.57 7.36 -39.82
C LEU A 793 15.98 6.64 -38.60
N GLU A 794 15.31 7.36 -37.69
CA GLU A 794 14.60 6.74 -36.57
C GLU A 794 13.38 5.94 -37.04
N ARG A 795 12.68 6.41 -38.08
CA ARG A 795 11.55 5.70 -38.67
C ARG A 795 12.00 4.39 -39.34
N THR A 796 13.03 4.44 -40.19
CA THR A 796 13.63 3.26 -40.84
C THR A 796 14.15 2.26 -39.81
N ALA A 797 14.83 2.72 -38.75
CA ALA A 797 15.30 1.87 -37.67
C ALA A 797 14.15 1.18 -36.91
N LEU A 798 13.05 1.88 -36.65
CA LEU A 798 11.87 1.33 -35.99
C LEU A 798 11.13 0.32 -36.88
N ASP A 799 10.96 0.61 -38.18
CA ASP A 799 10.35 -0.32 -39.12
C ASP A 799 11.20 -1.59 -39.28
N ARG A 800 12.54 -1.47 -39.32
CA ARG A 800 13.46 -2.63 -39.31
C ARG A 800 13.30 -3.50 -38.07
N LEU A 801 13.24 -2.91 -36.87
CA LEU A 801 12.98 -3.64 -35.62
C LEU A 801 11.61 -4.34 -35.65
N ARG A 802 10.59 -3.66 -36.19
CA ARG A 802 9.22 -4.18 -36.32
C ARG A 802 9.14 -5.36 -37.29
N THR A 803 9.85 -5.30 -38.42
CA THR A 803 9.97 -6.41 -39.38
C THR A 803 10.76 -7.58 -38.81
N GLY A 804 11.84 -7.31 -38.06
CA GLY A 804 12.62 -8.33 -37.34
C GLY A 804 11.92 -8.93 -36.12
N LYS A 805 10.79 -8.36 -35.68
CA LYS A 805 10.09 -8.68 -34.42
C LYS A 805 10.97 -8.50 -33.17
N GLU A 806 11.98 -7.64 -33.24
CA GLU A 806 12.81 -7.29 -32.08
C GLU A 806 12.03 -6.37 -31.13
N PRO A 807 12.17 -6.52 -29.80
CA PRO A 807 11.45 -5.69 -28.84
C PRO A 807 11.92 -4.23 -28.90
N LEU A 808 10.96 -3.29 -28.94
CA LEU A 808 11.18 -1.84 -29.11
C LEU A 808 11.65 -1.17 -27.80
N ASN A 809 12.78 -1.64 -27.26
CA ASN A 809 13.41 -1.09 -26.07
C ASN A 809 14.53 -0.08 -26.42
N ARG A 810 14.93 0.73 -25.41
CA ARG A 810 15.98 1.77 -25.50
C ARG A 810 17.27 1.29 -26.17
N THR A 811 17.73 0.07 -25.84
CA THR A 811 18.97 -0.52 -26.36
C THR A 811 18.84 -0.91 -27.83
N ASN A 812 17.73 -1.56 -28.20
CA ASN A 812 17.48 -2.01 -29.57
C ASN A 812 17.24 -0.84 -30.52
N ILE A 813 16.50 0.19 -30.10
CA ILE A 813 16.30 1.43 -30.87
C ILE A 813 17.65 2.14 -31.09
N ALA A 814 18.46 2.28 -30.03
CA ALA A 814 19.79 2.88 -30.16
C ALA A 814 20.74 2.06 -31.06
N LYS A 815 20.64 0.73 -31.05
CA LYS A 815 21.41 -0.17 -31.94
C LYS A 815 20.94 -0.07 -33.39
N ALA A 816 19.63 -0.06 -33.63
CA ALA A 816 19.06 0.00 -34.97
C ALA A 816 19.41 1.31 -35.67
N VAL A 817 19.25 2.48 -35.02
CA VAL A 817 19.61 3.77 -35.62
C VAL A 817 21.10 3.83 -36.01
N ARG A 818 21.99 3.28 -35.17
CA ARG A 818 23.43 3.13 -35.52
C ARG A 818 23.68 2.18 -36.69
N THR A 819 22.82 1.20 -36.89
CA THR A 819 22.91 0.25 -38.02
C THR A 819 22.42 0.89 -39.33
N GLU A 820 21.52 1.88 -39.26
CA GLU A 820 21.15 2.77 -40.37
C GLU A 820 22.11 3.97 -40.54
N GLY A 821 23.28 3.96 -39.88
CA GLY A 821 24.31 5.01 -39.98
C GLY A 821 24.04 6.28 -39.18
N GLY A 822 22.96 6.35 -38.39
CA GLY A 822 22.61 7.50 -37.56
C GLY A 822 23.14 7.44 -36.13
N THR A 823 23.38 8.60 -35.51
CA THR A 823 23.70 8.71 -34.08
C THR A 823 22.50 9.20 -33.28
N ILE A 824 22.01 8.37 -32.35
CA ILE A 824 20.94 8.73 -31.40
C ILE A 824 21.46 8.73 -29.96
N ALA A 825 21.15 9.80 -29.22
CA ALA A 825 21.41 9.88 -27.79
C ALA A 825 20.59 8.80 -27.05
N THR A 826 21.19 8.17 -26.03
CA THR A 826 20.57 7.01 -25.37
C THR A 826 19.25 7.39 -24.66
N ASP A 827 19.07 8.66 -24.30
CA ASP A 827 17.84 9.18 -23.68
C ASP A 827 16.74 9.46 -24.71
N ARG A 828 17.09 9.95 -25.92
CA ARG A 828 16.15 10.09 -27.04
C ARG A 828 15.61 8.72 -27.48
N ALA A 829 16.48 7.69 -27.54
CA ALA A 829 16.06 6.30 -27.74
C ALA A 829 15.16 5.78 -26.59
N GLY A 830 15.33 6.30 -25.37
CA GLY A 830 14.47 5.99 -24.21
C GLY A 830 13.10 6.66 -24.32
N GLN A 831 13.05 7.93 -24.68
CA GLN A 831 11.81 8.69 -24.90
C GLN A 831 10.96 8.05 -26.01
N ILE A 832 11.57 7.65 -27.12
CA ILE A 832 10.90 6.93 -28.21
C ILE A 832 10.36 5.58 -27.71
N ALA A 833 11.12 4.81 -26.94
CA ALA A 833 10.65 3.55 -26.35
C ALA A 833 9.44 3.74 -25.42
N VAL A 834 9.44 4.78 -24.59
CA VAL A 834 8.34 5.11 -23.68
C VAL A 834 7.10 5.56 -24.45
N ALA A 835 7.23 6.46 -25.43
CA ALA A 835 6.12 6.93 -26.24
C ALA A 835 5.49 5.80 -27.07
N LEU A 836 6.31 4.93 -27.69
CA LEU A 836 5.82 3.76 -28.42
C LEU A 836 5.09 2.78 -27.49
N LYS A 837 5.54 2.60 -26.25
CA LYS A 837 4.84 1.78 -25.26
C LYS A 837 3.50 2.41 -24.86
N GLN A 838 3.47 3.71 -24.55
CA GLN A 838 2.24 4.45 -24.25
C GLN A 838 1.22 4.46 -25.41
N HIS A 839 1.68 4.26 -26.65
CA HIS A 839 0.84 4.07 -27.84
C HIS A 839 0.50 2.60 -28.16
N ALA A 840 1.12 1.62 -27.49
CA ALA A 840 0.80 0.19 -27.60
C ALA A 840 -0.11 -0.30 -26.47
N ASP A 841 -0.09 0.40 -25.32
CA ASP A 841 -1.01 0.22 -24.18
C ASP A 841 -2.32 1.05 -24.37
N ARG A 842 -2.68 1.41 -25.61
CA ARG A 842 -3.85 2.22 -26.04
C ARG A 842 -4.58 1.59 -27.22
#